data_AF-A0A365ZAQ9-F1
#
_entry.id   AF-A0A365ZAQ9-F1
#
_cell.length_a   1.000
_cell.length_b   1.000
_cell.length_c   1.000
_cell.angle_alpha   90.00
_cell.angle_beta   90.00
_cell.angle_gamma   90.00
#
_symmetry.space_group_name_H-M   'P 1'
#
loop_
_entity.id
_entity.type
_entity.pdbx_description
1 polymer ?
#
loop_
_entity_poly.entity_id
_entity_poly.type
_entity_poly.pdbx_seq_one_letter_code
_entity_poly.pdbx_strand_id
1 'polypeptide(L)'
;MHYGHALTFGTFLTPTATEPARVVSLATRSEELGFDLVSIQDHPYQPAHLDAWTLLTWLAGRTRRVTLAPNVLNLPLRDPAVLAGAASSLDRLSGGRLALALGAGAFWKAIGAMGGRTLSPGESVTALSEAIDIIRASWDVGDERPIRLNGEHYRVDGAARGPEPAHDVPLWLGAYKPRMLRLLGAKGDGWVVTHQLLRPGQLAEGNKLIDEAAVAAGRDPREIRRLLNVSGDFLGGPGEAWVDALLPLGVEDGVGTFILATDDTATLERFAGEVAPALREAVDRELPGTSLPPLRRAAVRARRREGIAYDDVPAALADAAIEPGDVGYAGVRSTYLRGGAPGLVLRPGTEEEVAEALAFARAHPRLPLSLRSGGHGISGRSTNDGGIVIDMSRLNSIEVVDPARRRVHIGPGARWADVAAALAPHGLALTSGDYGGVGVGGLATAGGLGFLAREHGLTIDHLRAVRMVLADGSVVRASDDENPELFWAVRGAGANFGVVTSFEFEADEVGDVGWARLVFDASDTAGLLHRWGATQEAAPRDVTSFLLVGPPRRGRPPVAHLMAMVDSADPETVLDRLRPFAEIGPLHDQSVVLTSYASVMANASPEAHNGHGEPVTRSAFAEHITPEFAADAERLLRSGAVYFFQIRAVGGAVADVPPDATAYAHRSANFSVTTFGVDRRRVDAEWDRLAGHLDGLYLSFETDPRPERLADAFPPATLRRLRELKATYDPGNVFRDNFNVTPERRSH
;
A
#
# COMPACT_ATOMS: atom_id res chain seq x y z
N MET A 1 12.32 35.10 -12.26
CA MET A 1 12.71 33.83 -11.62
C MET A 1 11.55 32.86 -11.84
N HIS A 2 11.76 31.75 -12.53
CA HIS A 2 10.71 30.76 -12.76
C HIS A 2 11.03 29.47 -11.99
N TYR A 3 10.09 29.02 -11.16
CA TYR A 3 10.28 27.84 -10.31
C TYR A 3 9.71 26.54 -10.91
N GLY A 4 9.19 26.57 -12.15
CA GLY A 4 8.63 25.39 -12.83
C GLY A 4 7.24 24.99 -12.34
N HIS A 5 6.54 25.88 -11.64
CA HIS A 5 5.24 25.60 -11.03
C HIS A 5 4.12 25.92 -12.02
N ALA A 6 3.33 24.91 -12.37
CA ALA A 6 2.08 25.16 -13.11
C ALA A 6 1.18 26.15 -12.34
N LEU A 7 0.58 27.09 -13.06
CA LEU A 7 -0.30 28.09 -12.45
C LEU A 7 -1.57 27.46 -11.89
N THR A 8 -1.82 27.73 -10.60
CA THR A 8 -3.07 27.39 -9.93
C THR A 8 -3.78 28.63 -9.41
N PHE A 9 -5.09 28.50 -9.23
CA PHE A 9 -5.96 29.60 -8.87
C PHE A 9 -6.78 29.25 -7.64
N GLY A 10 -6.85 30.17 -6.69
CA GLY A 10 -7.62 29.97 -5.47
C GLY A 10 -8.54 31.13 -5.14
N THR A 11 -9.42 30.90 -4.18
CA THR A 11 -10.28 31.93 -3.58
C THR A 11 -9.93 32.14 -2.13
N PHE A 12 -10.00 33.38 -1.66
CA PHE A 12 -9.88 33.74 -0.26
C PHE A 12 -11.21 34.31 0.22
N LEU A 13 -11.96 33.49 0.96
CA LEU A 13 -13.32 33.80 1.39
C LEU A 13 -13.35 34.28 2.84
N THR A 14 -14.24 35.24 3.13
CA THR A 14 -14.47 35.73 4.48
C THR A 14 -15.34 34.74 5.25
N PRO A 15 -14.91 34.24 6.42
CA PRO A 15 -15.68 33.28 7.21
C PRO A 15 -16.79 33.97 8.02
N THR A 16 -17.67 34.75 7.40
CA THR A 16 -18.69 35.50 8.16
C THR A 16 -19.66 34.58 8.91
N ALA A 17 -19.91 34.89 10.18
CA ALA A 17 -20.88 34.21 11.03
C ALA A 17 -22.32 34.74 10.85
N THR A 18 -22.50 35.89 10.18
CA THR A 18 -23.84 36.45 9.93
C THR A 18 -24.58 35.67 8.84
N GLU A 19 -23.85 35.16 7.85
CA GLU A 19 -24.40 34.40 6.72
C GLU A 19 -23.55 33.14 6.44
N PRO A 20 -23.49 32.17 7.38
CA PRO A 20 -22.60 31.02 7.26
C PRO A 20 -22.89 30.16 6.02
N ALA A 21 -24.15 30.07 5.61
CA ALA A 21 -24.56 29.34 4.41
C ALA A 21 -24.01 29.97 3.11
N ARG A 22 -23.81 31.30 3.10
CA ARG A 22 -23.23 32.00 1.95
C ARG A 22 -21.79 31.61 1.74
N VAL A 23 -20.99 31.51 2.80
CA VAL A 23 -19.58 31.08 2.73
C VAL A 23 -19.45 29.67 2.14
N VAL A 24 -20.32 28.75 2.57
CA VAL A 24 -20.37 27.37 2.03
C VAL A 24 -20.77 27.36 0.56
N SER A 25 -21.72 28.21 0.17
CA SER A 25 -22.17 28.32 -1.21
C SER A 25 -21.08 28.88 -2.11
N LEU A 26 -20.34 29.90 -1.66
CA LEU A 26 -19.19 30.45 -2.37
C LEU A 26 -18.08 29.40 -2.54
N ALA A 27 -17.74 28.64 -1.49
CA ALA A 27 -16.74 27.58 -1.58
C ALA A 27 -17.14 26.47 -2.58
N THR A 28 -18.41 26.06 -2.57
CA THR A 28 -18.93 25.08 -3.54
C THR A 28 -18.87 25.66 -4.96
N ARG A 29 -19.25 26.94 -5.11
CA ARG A 29 -19.20 27.64 -6.38
C ARG A 29 -17.77 27.77 -6.92
N SER A 30 -16.78 28.02 -6.06
CA SER A 30 -15.36 28.03 -6.45
C SER A 30 -14.94 26.69 -7.07
N GLU A 31 -15.34 25.56 -6.47
CA GLU A 31 -15.04 24.23 -7.04
C GLU A 31 -15.76 23.99 -8.38
N GLU A 32 -17.02 24.42 -8.51
CA GLU A 32 -17.78 24.33 -9.76
C GLU A 32 -17.15 25.16 -10.89
N LEU A 33 -16.60 26.33 -10.55
CA LEU A 33 -15.90 27.21 -11.48
C LEU A 33 -14.49 26.73 -11.83
N GLY A 34 -13.99 25.66 -11.19
CA GLY A 34 -12.69 25.08 -11.49
C GLY A 34 -11.51 25.74 -10.79
N PHE A 35 -11.73 26.46 -9.67
CA PHE A 35 -10.63 26.87 -8.81
C PHE A 35 -9.97 25.65 -8.16
N ASP A 36 -8.64 25.71 -7.99
CA ASP A 36 -7.82 24.66 -7.40
C ASP A 36 -7.83 24.72 -5.86
N LEU A 37 -8.03 25.91 -5.29
CA LEU A 37 -7.89 26.18 -3.86
C LEU A 37 -9.04 27.04 -3.31
N VAL A 38 -9.61 26.64 -2.17
CA VAL A 38 -10.45 27.51 -1.32
C VAL A 38 -9.71 27.72 0.00
N SER A 39 -9.48 28.98 0.32
CA SER A 39 -8.77 29.37 1.53
C SER A 39 -9.61 30.26 2.44
N ILE A 40 -9.50 30.03 3.75
CA ILE A 40 -10.37 30.65 4.77
C ILE A 40 -9.53 31.47 5.75
N GLN A 41 -9.97 32.70 6.03
CA GLN A 41 -9.30 33.56 6.98
C GLN A 41 -9.33 32.97 8.39
N ASP A 42 -8.22 33.02 9.13
CA ASP A 42 -8.21 32.63 10.54
C ASP A 42 -7.82 33.80 11.46
N HIS A 43 -8.84 34.49 11.98
CA HIS A 43 -8.71 35.44 13.07
C HIS A 43 -9.67 35.02 14.19
N PRO A 44 -9.30 34.05 15.04
CA PRO A 44 -10.22 33.44 16.02
C PRO A 44 -10.82 34.42 17.03
N TYR A 45 -10.20 35.58 17.19
CA TYR A 45 -10.64 36.67 18.07
C TYR A 45 -11.60 37.66 17.40
N GLN A 46 -11.98 37.45 16.14
CA GLN A 46 -13.02 38.25 15.48
C GLN A 46 -14.40 37.62 15.73
N PRO A 47 -15.27 38.25 16.54
CA PRO A 47 -16.55 37.65 16.91
C PRO A 47 -17.53 37.51 15.73
N ALA A 48 -17.31 38.26 14.65
CA ALA A 48 -18.09 38.16 13.43
C ALA A 48 -17.68 36.98 12.53
N HIS A 49 -16.62 36.26 12.88
CA HIS A 49 -16.09 35.16 12.08
C HIS A 49 -16.45 33.80 12.67
N LEU A 50 -16.71 32.82 11.80
CA LEU A 50 -16.72 31.41 12.12
C LEU A 50 -15.29 30.95 12.45
N ASP A 51 -15.17 29.92 13.29
CA ASP A 51 -13.90 29.23 13.47
C ASP A 51 -13.46 28.59 12.14
N ALA A 52 -12.25 28.92 11.69
CA ALA A 52 -11.75 28.51 10.39
C ALA A 52 -11.59 26.99 10.28
N TRP A 53 -11.15 26.31 11.33
CA TRP A 53 -10.90 24.86 11.29
C TRP A 53 -12.22 24.06 11.20
N THR A 54 -13.21 24.48 11.99
CA THR A 54 -14.58 23.94 11.95
C THR A 54 -15.19 24.15 10.56
N LEU A 55 -15.07 25.35 10.00
CA LEU A 55 -15.58 25.64 8.67
C LEU A 55 -14.88 24.81 7.59
N LEU A 56 -13.55 24.71 7.58
CA LEU A 56 -12.80 23.88 6.62
C LEU A 56 -13.23 22.42 6.67
N THR A 57 -13.46 21.88 7.86
CA THR A 57 -13.97 20.51 8.05
C THR A 57 -15.36 20.34 7.42
N TRP A 58 -16.25 21.31 7.61
CA TRP A 58 -17.56 21.31 6.96
C TRP A 58 -17.45 21.41 5.43
N LEU A 59 -16.57 22.28 4.93
CA LEU A 59 -16.33 22.43 3.48
C LEU A 59 -15.77 21.17 2.85
N ALA A 60 -14.92 20.42 3.54
CA ALA A 60 -14.40 19.14 3.07
C ALA A 60 -15.50 18.13 2.77
N GLY A 61 -16.56 18.10 3.59
CA GLY A 61 -17.74 17.25 3.34
C GLY A 61 -18.70 17.76 2.27
N ARG A 62 -18.55 19.01 1.81
CA ARG A 62 -19.41 19.66 0.81
C ARG A 62 -18.78 19.79 -0.57
N THR A 63 -17.47 19.54 -0.67
CA THR A 63 -16.65 19.65 -1.88
C THR A 63 -15.96 18.32 -2.15
N ARG A 64 -15.49 18.08 -3.38
CA ARG A 64 -14.89 16.78 -3.77
C ARG A 64 -13.50 16.85 -4.37
N ARG A 65 -13.08 17.99 -4.90
CA ARG A 65 -11.85 18.15 -5.68
C ARG A 65 -10.96 19.29 -5.16
N VAL A 66 -11.55 20.39 -4.73
CA VAL A 66 -10.79 21.59 -4.38
C VAL A 66 -9.91 21.38 -3.14
N THR A 67 -8.68 21.90 -3.18
CA THR A 67 -7.80 21.98 -2.01
C THR A 67 -8.36 22.98 -1.00
N LEU A 68 -8.28 22.64 0.28
CA LEU A 68 -8.76 23.48 1.38
C LEU A 68 -7.57 23.92 2.24
N ALA A 69 -7.53 25.20 2.60
CA ALA A 69 -6.47 25.73 3.46
C ALA A 69 -6.97 26.86 4.38
N PRO A 70 -6.41 27.03 5.58
CA PRO A 70 -6.48 28.32 6.26
C PRO A 70 -5.59 29.36 5.55
N ASN A 71 -5.87 30.66 5.71
CA ASN A 71 -5.14 31.76 5.08
C ASN A 71 -4.81 32.89 6.08
N VAL A 72 -3.87 32.73 7.01
CA VAL A 72 -3.10 31.57 7.47
C VAL A 72 -3.56 31.25 8.89
N LEU A 73 -3.35 30.03 9.39
CA LEU A 73 -3.80 29.62 10.72
C LEU A 73 -2.99 30.32 11.84
N ASN A 74 -3.68 30.83 12.86
CA ASN A 74 -3.08 31.39 14.05
C ASN A 74 -2.51 30.27 14.94
N LEU A 75 -1.21 29.99 14.80
CA LEU A 75 -0.52 28.96 15.59
C LEU A 75 -0.52 29.25 17.10
N PRO A 76 -0.33 30.49 17.60
CA PRO A 76 -0.26 30.73 19.05
C PRO A 76 -1.47 30.27 19.87
N LEU A 77 -2.63 30.06 19.25
CA LEU A 77 -3.86 29.55 19.88
C LEU A 77 -4.08 28.04 19.66
N ARG A 78 -3.10 27.33 19.11
CA ARG A 78 -3.21 25.91 18.75
C ARG A 78 -1.96 25.15 19.18
N ASP A 79 -2.16 24.03 19.86
CA ASP A 79 -1.06 23.12 20.19
C ASP A 79 -0.60 22.38 18.92
N PRO A 80 0.71 22.31 18.62
CA PRO A 80 1.20 21.73 17.37
C PRO A 80 0.99 20.22 17.28
N ALA A 81 1.03 19.48 18.39
CA ALA A 81 0.80 18.03 18.37
C ALA A 81 -0.68 17.73 18.10
N VAL A 82 -1.58 18.50 18.74
CA VAL A 82 -3.03 18.42 18.48
C VAL A 82 -3.34 18.82 17.04
N LEU A 83 -2.73 19.91 16.55
CA LEU A 83 -2.90 20.39 15.19
C LEU A 83 -2.43 19.36 14.16
N ALA A 84 -1.31 18.68 14.40
CA ALA A 84 -0.80 17.63 13.51
C ALA A 84 -1.81 16.49 13.33
N GLY A 85 -2.38 15.99 14.43
CA GLY A 85 -3.40 14.94 14.39
C GLY A 85 -4.72 15.41 13.76
N ALA A 86 -5.13 16.66 14.02
CA ALA A 86 -6.32 17.24 13.41
C ALA A 86 -6.15 17.42 11.89
N ALA A 87 -4.97 17.86 11.45
CA ALA A 87 -4.64 18.06 10.04
C ALA A 87 -4.58 16.73 9.28
N SER A 88 -3.90 15.70 9.82
CA SER A 88 -3.88 14.39 9.17
C SER A 88 -5.27 13.75 9.12
N SER A 89 -6.09 13.93 10.16
CA SER A 89 -7.48 13.47 10.16
C SER A 89 -8.31 14.14 9.08
N LEU A 90 -8.26 15.48 8.99
CA LEU A 90 -8.99 16.23 7.95
C LEU A 90 -8.47 15.88 6.55
N ASP A 91 -7.16 15.68 6.40
CA ASP A 91 -6.58 15.27 5.12
C ASP A 91 -7.14 13.91 4.67
N ARG A 92 -7.15 12.90 5.55
CA ARG A 92 -7.75 11.60 5.25
C ARG A 92 -9.24 11.67 4.96
N LEU A 93 -10.00 12.44 5.74
CA LEU A 93 -11.44 12.61 5.55
C LEU A 93 -11.77 13.34 4.25
N SER A 94 -10.91 14.27 3.83
CA SER A 94 -11.08 15.00 2.57
C SER A 94 -10.58 14.23 1.35
N GLY A 95 -9.81 13.15 1.54
CA GLY A 95 -9.19 12.38 0.45
C GLY A 95 -7.91 13.04 -0.08
N GLY A 96 -7.09 13.64 0.77
CA GLY A 96 -5.81 14.24 0.40
C GLY A 96 -5.92 15.69 -0.11
N ARG A 97 -6.88 16.47 0.39
CA ARG A 97 -7.17 17.83 -0.13
C ARG A 97 -6.79 18.95 0.84
N LEU A 98 -6.04 18.69 1.90
CA LEU A 98 -5.65 19.72 2.85
C LEU A 98 -4.29 20.34 2.52
N ALA A 99 -4.18 21.67 2.56
CA ALA A 99 -2.91 22.34 2.76
C ALA A 99 -2.93 23.11 4.09
N LEU A 100 -1.85 23.03 4.87
CA LEU A 100 -1.78 23.63 6.19
C LEU A 100 -0.94 24.91 6.13
N ALA A 101 -1.59 26.07 6.05
CA ALA A 101 -0.91 27.34 6.12
C ALA A 101 -0.83 27.87 7.57
N LEU A 102 0.35 28.26 8.05
CA LEU A 102 0.60 28.70 9.41
C LEU A 102 1.11 30.14 9.48
N GLY A 103 0.69 30.86 10.51
CA GLY A 103 1.21 32.17 10.89
C GLY A 103 1.72 32.17 12.34
N ALA A 104 2.83 32.89 12.58
CA ALA A 104 3.41 33.04 13.92
C ALA A 104 2.56 33.91 14.88
N GLY A 105 1.47 34.51 14.38
CA GLY A 105 0.63 35.47 15.09
C GLY A 105 1.08 36.92 14.93
N ALA A 106 0.12 37.83 14.79
CA ALA A 106 0.35 39.27 14.63
C ALA A 106 -0.40 40.15 15.65
N PHE A 107 -1.54 39.68 16.15
CA PHE A 107 -2.45 40.45 17.01
C PHE A 107 -2.32 40.03 18.48
N TRP A 108 -1.16 40.28 19.09
CA TRP A 108 -0.79 39.76 20.41
C TRP A 108 -1.74 40.12 21.55
N LYS A 109 -2.33 41.32 21.55
CA LYS A 109 -3.32 41.70 22.57
C LYS A 109 -4.55 40.77 22.53
N ALA A 110 -5.04 40.46 21.32
CA ALA A 110 -6.21 39.60 21.14
C ALA A 110 -5.86 38.12 21.37
N ILE A 111 -4.68 37.67 20.92
CA ILE A 111 -4.15 36.32 21.19
C ILE A 111 -4.03 36.10 22.70
N GLY A 112 -3.42 37.05 23.43
CA GLY A 112 -3.28 36.97 24.88
C GLY A 112 -4.61 36.96 25.63
N ALA A 113 -5.59 37.74 25.16
CA ALA A 113 -6.94 37.75 25.74
C ALA A 113 -7.66 36.40 25.60
N MET A 114 -7.30 35.60 24.59
CA MET A 114 -7.82 34.24 24.37
C MET A 114 -6.96 33.15 25.03
N GLY A 115 -6.01 33.51 25.89
CA GLY A 115 -5.15 32.58 26.62
C GLY A 115 -3.89 32.15 25.87
N GLY A 116 -3.62 32.71 24.69
CA GLY A 116 -2.38 32.48 23.97
C GLY A 116 -1.17 33.11 24.67
N ARG A 117 0.00 32.50 24.52
CA ARG A 117 1.25 33.06 25.05
C ARG A 117 1.61 34.33 24.30
N THR A 118 1.97 35.38 25.03
CA THR A 118 2.51 36.60 24.41
C THR A 118 4.00 36.41 24.18
N LEU A 119 4.42 36.40 22.92
CA LEU A 119 5.82 36.21 22.53
C LEU A 119 6.34 37.47 21.83
N SER A 120 7.63 37.75 21.97
CA SER A 120 8.30 38.72 21.12
C SER A 120 8.33 38.22 19.67
N PRO A 121 8.56 39.11 18.68
CA PRO A 121 8.67 38.69 17.27
C PRO A 121 9.78 37.66 17.00
N GLY A 122 10.82 37.62 17.83
CA GLY A 122 11.88 36.62 17.70
C GLY A 122 11.45 35.25 18.21
N GLU A 123 10.88 35.23 19.42
CA GLU A 123 10.34 34.03 20.07
C GLU A 123 9.21 33.40 19.25
N SER A 124 8.32 34.20 18.64
CA SER A 124 7.22 33.66 17.83
C SER A 124 7.70 32.90 16.59
N VAL A 125 8.81 33.35 15.97
CA VAL A 125 9.43 32.64 14.84
C VAL A 125 10.12 31.36 15.33
N THR A 126 10.77 31.38 16.50
CA THR A 126 11.33 30.17 17.12
C THR A 126 10.23 29.15 17.43
N ALA A 127 9.12 29.59 18.06
CA ALA A 127 7.98 28.74 18.38
C ALA A 127 7.36 28.10 17.14
N LEU A 128 7.22 28.85 16.04
CA LEU A 128 6.73 28.32 14.77
C LEU A 128 7.70 27.28 14.16
N SER A 129 9.01 27.52 14.27
CA SER A 129 10.02 26.53 13.83
C SER A 129 9.90 25.20 14.59
N GLU A 130 9.72 25.26 15.90
CA GLU A 130 9.53 24.07 16.76
C GLU A 130 8.19 23.36 16.47
N ALA A 131 7.13 24.12 16.23
CA ALA A 131 5.84 23.57 15.85
C ALA A 131 5.90 22.79 14.52
N ILE A 132 6.62 23.31 13.51
CA ILE A 132 6.83 22.60 12.24
C ILE A 132 7.55 21.26 12.47
N ASP A 133 8.55 21.22 13.35
CA ASP A 133 9.27 19.97 13.67
C ASP A 133 8.37 18.94 14.33
N ILE A 134 7.51 19.37 15.27
CA ILE A 134 6.52 18.51 15.91
C ILE A 134 5.52 17.97 14.87
N ILE A 135 4.97 18.85 14.03
CA ILE A 135 3.97 18.45 13.02
C ILE A 135 4.55 17.43 12.04
N ARG A 136 5.74 17.69 11.49
CA ARG A 136 6.41 16.74 10.57
C ARG A 136 6.78 15.43 11.27
N ALA A 137 7.26 15.48 12.51
CA ALA A 137 7.56 14.26 13.28
C ALA A 137 6.29 13.43 13.55
N SER A 138 5.16 14.07 13.80
CA SER A 138 3.86 13.40 13.97
C SER A 138 3.39 12.69 12.71
N TRP A 139 3.69 13.20 11.51
CA TRP A 139 3.28 12.57 10.25
C TRP A 139 4.26 11.50 9.74
N ASP A 140 5.52 11.47 10.20
CA ASP A 140 6.53 10.46 9.83
C ASP A 140 6.29 9.13 10.56
N VAL A 141 5.17 8.46 10.26
CA VAL A 141 4.79 7.18 10.91
C VAL A 141 5.73 6.02 10.56
N GLY A 142 6.59 6.19 9.56
CA GLY A 142 7.63 5.22 9.24
C GLY A 142 8.68 5.08 10.35
N ASP A 143 8.85 6.08 11.22
CA ASP A 143 9.71 5.99 12.41
C ASP A 143 8.91 5.53 13.62
N GLU A 144 9.07 4.27 14.03
CA GLU A 144 8.33 3.67 15.14
C GLU A 144 8.72 4.25 16.52
N ARG A 145 9.79 5.06 16.59
CA ARG A 145 10.22 5.67 17.86
C ARG A 145 9.26 6.78 18.28
N PRO A 146 8.86 6.85 19.57
CA PRO A 146 8.08 7.96 20.09
C PRO A 146 8.77 9.31 19.87
N ILE A 147 7.98 10.35 19.64
CA ILE A 147 8.48 11.70 19.42
C ILE A 147 9.01 12.25 20.75
N ARG A 148 10.27 12.69 20.74
CA ARG A 148 10.90 13.42 21.84
C ARG A 148 11.57 14.67 21.30
N LEU A 149 10.87 15.80 21.41
CA LEU A 149 11.33 17.12 20.99
C LEU A 149 11.20 18.07 22.18
N ASN A 150 12.32 18.66 22.59
CA ASN A 150 12.40 19.53 23.77
C ASN A 150 12.73 20.96 23.35
N GLY A 151 11.77 21.61 22.67
CA GLY A 151 11.88 23.02 22.28
C GLY A 151 11.68 23.97 23.46
N GLU A 152 12.06 25.23 23.26
CA GLU A 152 11.91 26.32 24.23
C GLU A 152 10.44 26.69 24.44
N HIS A 153 9.64 26.63 23.37
CA HIS A 153 8.23 27.00 23.39
C HIS A 153 7.31 25.79 23.21
N TYR A 154 7.70 24.75 22.48
CA TYR A 154 6.90 23.54 22.35
C TYR A 154 7.73 22.30 22.69
N ARG A 155 7.16 21.43 23.53
CA ARG A 155 7.78 20.18 23.97
C ARG A 155 6.81 19.03 23.80
N VAL A 156 7.35 17.92 23.30
CA VAL A 156 6.67 16.62 23.22
C VAL A 156 7.64 15.56 23.75
N ASP A 157 7.18 14.69 24.65
CA ASP A 157 8.03 13.69 25.30
C ASP A 157 7.31 12.33 25.34
N GLY A 158 7.65 11.46 24.39
CA GLY A 158 7.06 10.14 24.28
C GLY A 158 5.71 10.10 23.56
N ALA A 159 5.38 11.10 22.74
CA ALA A 159 4.13 11.04 21.98
C ALA A 159 4.20 10.00 20.85
N ALA A 160 3.09 9.31 20.63
CA ALA A 160 2.90 8.48 19.46
C ALA A 160 2.83 9.33 18.19
N ARG A 161 3.17 8.72 17.06
CA ARG A 161 3.02 9.31 15.73
C ARG A 161 1.66 8.95 15.15
N GLY A 162 1.26 9.70 14.13
CA GLY A 162 0.08 9.46 13.34
C GLY A 162 -1.21 10.10 13.86
N PRO A 163 -2.33 9.91 13.14
CA PRO A 163 -2.42 9.08 11.92
C PRO A 163 -1.62 9.68 10.76
N GLU A 164 -1.13 8.83 9.86
CA GLU A 164 -0.46 9.26 8.63
C GLU A 164 -1.45 10.02 7.73
N PRO A 165 -1.09 11.21 7.22
CA PRO A 165 -1.89 11.90 6.21
C PRO A 165 -2.18 11.04 4.97
N ALA A 166 -3.22 11.38 4.21
CA ALA A 166 -3.52 10.68 2.95
C ALA A 166 -2.58 11.09 1.80
N HIS A 167 -2.00 12.29 1.89
CA HIS A 167 -0.96 12.77 0.99
C HIS A 167 0.07 13.62 1.74
N ASP A 168 1.11 14.07 1.04
CA ASP A 168 2.12 14.94 1.61
C ASP A 168 1.60 16.39 1.80
N VAL A 169 0.88 16.61 2.90
CA VAL A 169 0.23 17.89 3.29
C VAL A 169 1.24 19.05 3.26
N PRO A 170 1.10 20.01 2.34
CA PRO A 170 2.01 21.15 2.27
C PRO A 170 1.93 22.03 3.52
N LEU A 171 3.10 22.42 4.08
CA LEU A 171 3.19 23.41 5.15
C LEU A 171 3.53 24.79 4.60
N TRP A 172 2.51 25.62 4.37
CA TRP A 172 2.70 26.99 3.89
C TRP A 172 2.88 27.98 5.04
N LEU A 173 3.68 29.04 4.87
CA LEU A 173 3.89 30.05 5.91
C LEU A 173 3.53 31.44 5.43
N GLY A 174 2.78 32.17 6.27
CA GLY A 174 2.59 33.61 6.16
C GLY A 174 3.82 34.36 6.65
N ALA A 175 4.59 34.96 5.72
CA ALA A 175 5.89 35.55 6.05
C ALA A 175 6.09 36.92 5.39
N TYR A 176 6.54 37.92 6.17
CA TYR A 176 6.81 39.28 5.66
C TYR A 176 8.19 39.82 6.03
N LYS A 177 8.76 39.37 7.15
CA LYS A 177 10.02 39.91 7.70
C LYS A 177 11.18 38.93 7.44
N PRO A 178 12.44 39.42 7.31
CA PRO A 178 13.57 38.59 6.90
C PRO A 178 13.78 37.31 7.72
N ARG A 179 13.63 37.36 9.06
CA ARG A 179 13.77 36.16 9.92
C ARG A 179 12.72 35.09 9.58
N MET A 180 11.49 35.50 9.29
CA MET A 180 10.39 34.61 8.95
C MET A 180 10.55 34.04 7.53
N LEU A 181 11.03 34.84 6.58
CA LEU A 181 11.33 34.40 5.22
C LEU A 181 12.46 33.36 5.18
N ARG A 182 13.49 33.51 6.04
CA ARG A 182 14.54 32.48 6.19
C ARG A 182 14.01 31.19 6.79
N LEU A 183 13.13 31.26 7.79
CA LEU A 183 12.46 30.07 8.33
C LEU A 183 11.66 29.35 7.24
N LEU A 184 10.90 30.11 6.45
CA LEU A 184 10.15 29.60 5.31
C LEU A 184 11.06 28.90 4.29
N GLY A 185 12.18 29.51 3.89
CA GLY A 185 13.17 28.87 3.02
C GLY A 185 13.68 27.54 3.59
N ALA A 186 14.01 27.53 4.88
CA ALA A 186 14.55 26.35 5.53
C ALA A 186 13.53 25.21 5.72
N LYS A 187 12.26 25.52 6.02
CA LYS A 187 11.30 24.52 6.51
C LYS A 187 9.91 24.51 5.86
N GLY A 188 9.50 25.57 5.18
CA GLY A 188 8.15 25.65 4.60
C GLY A 188 8.10 25.20 3.13
N ASP A 189 6.90 24.85 2.68
CA ASP A 189 6.62 24.32 1.34
C ASP A 189 5.89 25.36 0.46
N GLY A 190 5.51 26.50 1.03
CA GLY A 190 4.88 27.59 0.29
C GLY A 190 4.89 28.91 1.03
N TRP A 191 5.07 30.00 0.29
CA TRP A 191 5.00 31.37 0.79
C TRP A 191 3.62 31.95 0.52
N VAL A 192 2.84 32.23 1.57
CA VAL A 192 1.56 32.92 1.42
C VAL A 192 1.73 34.38 1.81
N VAL A 193 1.46 35.29 0.87
CA VAL A 193 1.64 36.73 1.09
C VAL A 193 0.54 37.53 0.42
N THR A 194 0.18 38.66 1.01
CA THR A 194 -0.87 39.54 0.48
C THR A 194 -0.26 40.73 -0.25
N HIS A 195 -0.63 40.92 -1.52
CA HIS A 195 -0.02 41.93 -2.39
C HIS A 195 -0.13 43.35 -1.82
N GLN A 196 -1.29 43.74 -1.28
CA GLN A 196 -1.53 45.09 -0.74
C GLN A 196 -0.64 45.45 0.46
N LEU A 197 -0.03 44.44 1.09
CA LEU A 197 0.87 44.64 2.24
C LEU A 197 2.34 44.71 1.82
N LEU A 198 2.64 44.59 0.53
CA LEU A 198 3.99 44.67 -0.03
C LEU A 198 4.25 46.04 -0.65
N ARG A 199 5.48 46.52 -0.49
CA ARG A 199 5.99 47.67 -1.24
C ARG A 199 6.56 47.21 -2.58
N PRO A 200 6.65 48.08 -3.60
CA PRO A 200 7.33 47.76 -4.86
C PRO A 200 8.72 47.16 -4.61
N GLY A 201 9.04 46.05 -5.29
CA GLY A 201 10.30 45.31 -5.16
C GLY A 201 10.40 44.35 -3.95
N GLN A 202 9.50 44.43 -2.98
CA GLN A 202 9.57 43.60 -1.77
C GLN A 202 9.29 42.11 -2.05
N LEU A 203 8.54 41.79 -3.11
CA LEU A 203 8.30 40.41 -3.54
C LEU A 203 9.61 39.76 -4.02
N ALA A 204 10.34 40.42 -4.92
CA ALA A 204 11.65 39.98 -5.40
C ALA A 204 12.71 39.88 -4.29
N GLU A 205 12.75 40.85 -3.37
CA GLU A 205 13.63 40.77 -2.18
C GLU A 205 13.29 39.57 -1.29
N GLY A 206 12.00 39.30 -1.11
CA GLY A 206 11.52 38.16 -0.33
C GLY A 206 11.89 36.82 -0.97
N ASN A 207 11.69 36.69 -2.29
CA ASN A 207 12.11 35.53 -3.07
C ASN A 207 13.59 35.23 -2.87
N LYS A 208 14.46 36.25 -3.01
CA LYS A 208 15.91 36.08 -2.81
C LYS A 208 16.25 35.53 -1.42
N LEU A 209 15.63 36.06 -0.36
CA LEU A 209 15.86 35.59 1.01
C LEU A 209 15.37 34.15 1.24
N ILE A 210 14.24 33.78 0.62
CA ILE A 210 13.71 32.42 0.69
C ILE A 210 14.65 31.45 -0.04
N ASP A 211 15.09 31.80 -1.24
CA ASP A 211 15.94 30.96 -2.08
C ASP A 211 17.31 30.74 -1.43
N GLU A 212 17.93 31.81 -0.92
CA GLU A 212 19.20 31.72 -0.18
C GLU A 212 19.07 30.80 1.05
N ALA A 213 17.96 30.91 1.79
CA ALA A 213 17.72 30.08 2.97
C ALA A 213 17.38 28.62 2.61
N ALA A 214 16.66 28.38 1.51
CA ALA A 214 16.40 27.04 0.99
C ALA A 214 17.70 26.34 0.61
N VAL A 215 18.55 27.01 -0.16
CA VAL A 215 19.87 26.50 -0.55
C VAL A 215 20.75 26.25 0.67
N ALA A 216 20.78 27.17 1.64
CA ALA A 216 21.52 26.99 2.89
C ALA A 216 21.02 25.78 3.72
N ALA A 217 19.75 25.41 3.58
CA ALA A 217 19.16 24.22 4.19
C ALA A 217 19.29 22.94 3.32
N GLY A 218 20.01 23.00 2.19
CA GLY A 218 20.18 21.87 1.28
C GLY A 218 18.94 21.56 0.42
N ARG A 219 18.00 22.51 0.33
CA ARG A 219 16.76 22.39 -0.43
C ARG A 219 16.88 23.11 -1.77
N ASP A 220 16.14 22.63 -2.75
CA ASP A 220 15.97 23.36 -4.01
C ASP A 220 14.85 24.42 -3.82
N PRO A 221 15.06 25.68 -4.21
CA PRO A 221 14.03 26.72 -4.11
C PRO A 221 12.70 26.36 -4.78
N ARG A 222 12.72 25.48 -5.80
CA ARG A 222 11.53 24.96 -6.49
C ARG A 222 10.66 24.07 -5.60
N GLU A 223 11.12 23.62 -4.43
CA GLU A 223 10.26 22.94 -3.45
C GLU A 223 9.24 23.87 -2.81
N ILE A 224 9.46 25.19 -2.90
CA ILE A 224 8.70 26.18 -2.15
C ILE A 224 7.80 26.90 -3.14
N ARG A 225 6.48 26.74 -3.02
CA ARG A 225 5.53 27.43 -3.89
C ARG A 225 5.37 28.90 -3.52
N ARG A 226 5.13 29.78 -4.51
CA ARG A 226 4.85 31.20 -4.27
C ARG A 226 3.35 31.45 -4.44
N LEU A 227 2.66 31.83 -3.36
CA LEU A 227 1.21 32.06 -3.31
C LEU A 227 0.92 33.51 -2.95
N LEU A 228 0.16 34.20 -3.81
CA LEU A 228 -0.14 35.61 -3.68
C LEU A 228 -1.63 35.85 -3.54
N ASN A 229 -2.05 36.45 -2.43
CA ASN A 229 -3.41 36.98 -2.30
C ASN A 229 -3.52 38.29 -3.10
N VAL A 230 -4.49 38.34 -4.01
CA VAL A 230 -4.79 39.47 -4.89
C VAL A 230 -6.22 39.96 -4.63
N SER A 231 -6.42 41.29 -4.61
CA SER A 231 -7.71 41.93 -4.35
C SER A 231 -7.67 43.38 -4.83
N GLY A 232 -8.82 44.08 -4.84
CA GLY A 232 -8.94 45.54 -4.94
C GLY A 232 -8.25 46.16 -6.16
N ASP A 233 -6.95 46.42 -6.04
CA ASP A 233 -6.07 47.04 -7.05
C ASP A 233 -6.05 46.32 -8.40
N PHE A 234 -6.30 45.00 -8.40
CA PHE A 234 -6.41 44.20 -9.62
C PHE A 234 -7.82 44.13 -10.18
N LEU A 235 -8.84 44.56 -9.43
CA LEU A 235 -10.25 44.31 -9.74
C LEU A 235 -10.91 45.46 -10.53
N GLY A 236 -10.12 46.28 -11.22
CA GLY A 236 -10.59 47.41 -12.03
C GLY A 236 -10.58 47.12 -13.53
N GLY A 237 -11.63 47.53 -14.26
CA GLY A 237 -11.65 47.48 -15.73
C GLY A 237 -11.97 46.10 -16.36
N PRO A 238 -11.65 45.89 -17.66
CA PRO A 238 -11.85 44.63 -18.37
C PRO A 238 -10.94 43.50 -17.83
N GLY A 239 -11.29 42.23 -18.05
CA GLY A 239 -10.50 41.09 -17.57
C GLY A 239 -9.07 41.05 -18.15
N GLU A 240 -8.89 41.55 -19.37
CA GLU A 240 -7.57 41.74 -20.00
C GLU A 240 -6.63 42.59 -19.15
N ALA A 241 -7.13 43.66 -18.53
CA ALA A 241 -6.31 44.51 -17.65
C ALA A 241 -5.83 43.77 -16.39
N TRP A 242 -6.58 42.74 -15.96
CA TRP A 242 -6.19 41.92 -14.81
C TRP A 242 -5.09 40.95 -15.21
N VAL A 243 -5.20 40.37 -16.41
CA VAL A 243 -4.15 39.51 -16.99
C VAL A 243 -2.86 40.30 -17.13
N ASP A 244 -2.91 41.51 -17.71
CA ASP A 244 -1.73 42.38 -17.89
C ASP A 244 -1.05 42.72 -16.56
N ALA A 245 -1.84 42.92 -15.49
CA ALA A 245 -1.32 43.22 -14.17
C ALA A 245 -0.73 42.00 -13.44
N LEU A 246 -1.28 40.80 -13.68
CA LEU A 246 -0.83 39.56 -13.01
C LEU A 246 0.31 38.85 -13.75
N LEU A 247 0.41 39.03 -15.07
CA LEU A 247 1.40 38.36 -15.91
C LEU A 247 2.86 38.59 -15.45
N PRO A 248 3.31 39.82 -15.16
CA PRO A 248 4.67 40.05 -14.67
C PRO A 248 4.95 39.32 -13.34
N LEU A 249 3.94 39.21 -12.46
CA LEU A 249 4.10 38.51 -11.18
C LEU A 249 4.30 37.00 -11.38
N GLY A 250 3.66 36.42 -12.40
CA GLY A 250 3.86 35.01 -12.77
C GLY A 250 5.22 34.76 -13.42
N VAL A 251 5.60 35.60 -14.39
CA VAL A 251 6.80 35.40 -15.22
C VAL A 251 8.08 35.86 -14.52
N GLU A 252 8.07 37.05 -13.93
CA GLU A 252 9.26 37.69 -13.36
C GLU A 252 9.45 37.31 -11.88
N ASP A 253 8.38 37.31 -11.09
CA ASP A 253 8.44 37.01 -9.65
C ASP A 253 8.17 35.53 -9.31
N GLY A 254 7.79 34.72 -10.30
CA GLY A 254 7.61 33.28 -10.15
C GLY A 254 6.41 32.89 -9.29
N VAL A 255 5.37 33.72 -9.23
CA VAL A 255 4.12 33.40 -8.53
C VAL A 255 3.45 32.20 -9.19
N GLY A 256 3.32 31.11 -8.44
CA GLY A 256 2.67 29.88 -8.92
C GLY A 256 1.18 29.84 -8.60
N THR A 257 0.73 30.49 -7.52
CA THR A 257 -0.69 30.53 -7.15
C THR A 257 -1.18 31.95 -6.95
N PHE A 258 -2.25 32.30 -7.65
CA PHE A 258 -3.00 33.53 -7.41
C PHE A 258 -4.27 33.21 -6.63
N ILE A 259 -4.43 33.84 -5.46
CA ILE A 259 -5.57 33.64 -4.57
C ILE A 259 -6.42 34.91 -4.58
N LEU A 260 -7.58 34.85 -5.22
CA LEU A 260 -8.49 35.97 -5.35
C LEU A 260 -9.28 36.18 -4.06
N ALA A 261 -9.08 37.32 -3.39
CA ALA A 261 -9.83 37.70 -2.20
C ALA A 261 -11.09 38.48 -2.58
N THR A 262 -12.24 37.79 -2.52
CA THR A 262 -13.56 38.36 -2.79
C THR A 262 -14.67 37.44 -2.26
N ASP A 263 -15.78 38.04 -1.84
CA ASP A 263 -17.04 37.34 -1.51
C ASP A 263 -18.15 37.64 -2.55
N ASP A 264 -17.78 38.25 -3.68
CA ASP A 264 -18.66 38.59 -4.79
C ASP A 264 -18.63 37.50 -5.87
N THR A 265 -19.78 36.88 -6.11
CA THR A 265 -19.92 35.77 -7.06
C THR A 265 -19.59 36.18 -8.49
N ALA A 266 -20.00 37.37 -8.94
CA ALA A 266 -19.74 37.82 -10.30
C ALA A 266 -18.23 37.97 -10.57
N THR A 267 -17.49 38.47 -9.57
CA THR A 267 -16.04 38.56 -9.60
C THR A 267 -15.38 37.18 -9.67
N LEU A 268 -15.88 36.19 -8.93
CA LEU A 268 -15.39 34.81 -9.00
C LEU A 268 -15.60 34.21 -10.40
N GLU A 269 -16.81 34.35 -10.94
CA GLU A 269 -17.19 33.83 -12.27
C GLU A 269 -16.34 34.44 -13.37
N ARG A 270 -16.13 35.75 -13.31
CA ARG A 270 -15.28 36.47 -14.25
C ARG A 270 -13.83 36.01 -14.18
N PHE A 271 -13.28 35.91 -12.97
CA PHE A 271 -11.89 35.50 -12.82
C PHE A 271 -11.67 34.08 -13.35
N ALA A 272 -12.59 33.15 -13.04
CA ALA A 272 -12.51 31.78 -13.51
C ALA A 272 -12.72 31.64 -15.03
N GLY A 273 -13.67 32.39 -15.59
CA GLY A 273 -14.05 32.27 -17.01
C GLY A 273 -13.17 33.06 -17.97
N GLU A 274 -12.66 34.22 -17.55
CA GLU A 274 -11.89 35.14 -18.40
C GLU A 274 -10.42 35.19 -18.02
N VAL A 275 -10.11 35.47 -16.75
CA VAL A 275 -8.75 35.87 -16.33
C VAL A 275 -7.82 34.67 -16.16
N ALA A 276 -8.25 33.63 -15.43
CA ALA A 276 -7.41 32.48 -15.11
C ALA A 276 -6.97 31.69 -16.36
N PRO A 277 -7.85 31.37 -17.34
CA PRO A 277 -7.43 30.70 -18.57
C PRO A 277 -6.48 31.56 -19.41
N ALA A 278 -6.80 32.85 -19.58
CA ALA A 278 -5.99 33.77 -20.36
C ALA A 278 -4.61 34.03 -19.73
N LEU A 279 -4.54 34.13 -18.40
CA LEU A 279 -3.27 34.26 -17.69
C LEU A 279 -2.41 33.00 -17.80
N ARG A 280 -3.02 31.82 -17.73
CA ARG A 280 -2.32 30.54 -17.95
C ARG A 280 -1.71 30.49 -19.35
N GLU A 281 -2.49 30.78 -20.38
CA GLU A 281 -2.02 30.82 -21.77
C GLU A 281 -0.92 31.88 -21.97
N ALA A 282 -1.06 33.06 -21.36
CA ALA A 282 -0.06 34.11 -21.45
C ALA A 282 1.27 33.71 -20.78
N VAL A 283 1.23 33.10 -19.59
CA VAL A 283 2.43 32.61 -18.92
C VAL A 283 3.08 31.47 -19.71
N ASP A 284 2.31 30.51 -20.22
CA ASP A 284 2.83 29.40 -21.03
C ASP A 284 3.51 29.90 -22.32
N ARG A 285 3.01 31.00 -22.90
CA ARG A 285 3.61 31.65 -24.07
C ARG A 285 4.90 32.39 -23.77
N GLU A 286 5.01 33.04 -22.61
CA GLU A 286 6.23 33.75 -22.18
C GLU A 286 7.31 32.78 -21.65
N LEU A 287 6.91 31.60 -21.15
CA LEU A 287 7.79 30.59 -20.57
C LEU A 287 7.67 29.21 -21.25
N PRO A 288 7.76 29.12 -22.59
CA PRO A 288 7.52 27.88 -23.33
C PRO A 288 8.61 26.84 -23.03
N GLY A 289 8.21 25.61 -22.71
CA GLY A 289 9.14 24.48 -22.56
C GLY A 289 9.87 24.37 -21.21
N THR A 290 9.44 25.10 -20.18
CA THR A 290 9.99 24.98 -18.81
C THR A 290 9.31 23.88 -17.96
N SER A 291 8.94 22.75 -18.57
CA SER A 291 8.64 21.52 -17.82
C SER A 291 9.94 21.06 -17.17
N LEU A 292 10.21 21.58 -15.98
CA LEU A 292 11.32 21.10 -15.18
C LEU A 292 10.98 19.68 -14.71
N PRO A 293 11.96 18.76 -14.67
CA PRO A 293 11.70 17.41 -14.20
C PRO A 293 11.09 17.44 -12.80
N PRO A 294 10.20 16.50 -12.47
CA PRO A 294 9.59 16.39 -11.15
C PRO A 294 10.67 16.43 -10.06
N LEU A 295 10.54 17.37 -9.14
CA LEU A 295 11.52 17.54 -8.08
C LEU A 295 11.17 16.65 -6.89
N ARG A 296 12.06 15.72 -6.55
CA ARG A 296 11.99 14.99 -5.29
C ARG A 296 12.47 15.88 -4.14
N ARG A 297 11.66 15.99 -3.09
CA ARG A 297 11.94 16.84 -1.91
C ARG A 297 13.27 16.47 -1.27
N ALA A 298 14.01 17.45 -0.77
CA ALA A 298 15.30 17.22 -0.10
C ALA A 298 15.20 16.21 1.06
N ALA A 299 14.08 16.21 1.81
CA ALA A 299 13.85 15.26 2.91
C ALA A 299 13.80 13.79 2.45
N VAL A 300 13.22 13.53 1.27
CA VAL A 300 13.17 12.21 0.64
C VAL A 300 14.55 11.86 0.08
N ARG A 301 15.17 12.80 -0.66
CA ARG A 301 16.52 12.64 -1.21
C ARG A 301 17.57 12.33 -0.14
N ALA A 302 17.45 12.92 1.06
CA ALA A 302 18.35 12.68 2.18
C ALA A 302 18.26 11.24 2.74
N ARG A 303 17.20 10.49 2.42
CA ARG A 303 17.00 9.08 2.82
C ARG A 303 17.32 8.10 1.67
N ARG A 304 17.75 8.58 0.50
CA ARG A 304 18.22 7.74 -0.61
C ARG A 304 19.39 6.87 -0.18
N ARG A 305 19.45 5.65 -0.71
CA ARG A 305 20.53 4.69 -0.46
C ARG A 305 21.62 4.80 -1.52
N GLU A 306 22.87 4.66 -1.09
CA GLU A 306 23.98 4.56 -2.04
C GLU A 306 23.82 3.34 -2.96
N GLY A 307 24.23 3.49 -4.22
CA GLY A 307 24.20 2.40 -5.20
C GLY A 307 22.90 2.26 -6.00
N ILE A 308 21.88 3.08 -5.76
CA ILE A 308 20.70 3.23 -6.62
C ILE A 308 20.81 4.54 -7.41
N ALA A 309 20.69 4.46 -8.73
CA ALA A 309 20.65 5.62 -9.61
C ALA A 309 19.24 6.22 -9.67
N TYR A 310 18.78 6.86 -8.59
CA TYR A 310 17.41 7.39 -8.47
C TYR A 310 17.03 8.40 -9.58
N ASP A 311 17.99 9.17 -10.07
CA ASP A 311 17.74 10.18 -11.10
C ASP A 311 17.64 9.56 -12.51
N ASP A 312 18.00 8.27 -12.66
CA ASP A 312 17.86 7.48 -13.88
C ASP A 312 16.58 6.63 -13.88
N VAL A 313 15.69 6.80 -12.90
CA VAL A 313 14.38 6.12 -12.89
C VAL A 313 13.60 6.54 -14.14
N PRO A 314 13.05 5.59 -14.93
CA PRO A 314 12.30 5.91 -16.14
C PRO A 314 11.16 6.89 -15.87
N ALA A 315 10.97 7.86 -16.77
CA ALA A 315 9.98 8.92 -16.60
C ALA A 315 8.55 8.39 -16.39
N ALA A 316 8.19 7.28 -17.06
CA ALA A 316 6.89 6.63 -16.91
C ALA A 316 6.65 6.07 -15.50
N LEU A 317 7.73 5.72 -14.78
CA LEU A 317 7.67 5.18 -13.42
C LEU A 317 7.87 6.25 -12.34
N ALA A 318 8.41 7.42 -12.70
CA ALA A 318 8.89 8.42 -11.76
C ALA A 318 7.79 8.92 -10.81
N ASP A 319 6.57 9.15 -11.30
CA ASP A 319 5.46 9.65 -10.48
C ASP A 319 4.91 8.60 -9.49
N ALA A 320 4.99 7.32 -9.86
CA ALA A 320 4.50 6.21 -9.06
C ALA A 320 5.58 5.55 -8.18
N ALA A 321 6.85 5.94 -8.37
CA ALA A 321 7.96 5.48 -7.55
C ALA A 321 7.81 6.00 -6.11
N ILE A 322 8.10 5.12 -5.16
CA ILE A 322 8.10 5.43 -3.73
C ILE A 322 9.52 5.25 -3.20
N GLU A 323 10.07 6.34 -2.67
CA GLU A 323 11.37 6.39 -2.03
C GLU A 323 11.23 6.42 -0.50
N PRO A 324 12.28 6.05 0.26
CA PRO A 324 12.31 6.26 1.70
C PRO A 324 11.99 7.72 2.08
N GLY A 325 10.98 7.90 2.93
CA GLY A 325 10.52 9.24 3.36
C GLY A 325 9.30 9.76 2.62
N ASP A 326 8.88 9.14 1.53
CA ASP A 326 7.55 9.39 0.95
C ASP A 326 6.46 8.88 1.89
N VAL A 327 5.31 9.57 1.94
CA VAL A 327 4.14 9.19 2.77
C VAL A 327 3.64 7.77 2.45
N GLY A 328 3.82 7.28 1.22
CA GLY A 328 3.42 5.91 0.86
C GLY A 328 4.38 4.81 1.33
N TYR A 329 5.58 5.15 1.82
CA TYR A 329 6.67 4.20 2.03
C TYR A 329 6.35 3.15 3.12
N ALA A 330 5.69 3.56 4.20
CA ALA A 330 5.32 2.65 5.29
C ALA A 330 4.42 1.49 4.81
N GLY A 331 3.51 1.75 3.87
CA GLY A 331 2.59 0.74 3.33
C GLY A 331 3.23 -0.28 2.38
N VAL A 332 4.42 0.02 1.84
CA VAL A 332 5.09 -0.83 0.85
C VAL A 332 6.40 -1.45 1.34
N ARG A 333 6.98 -0.93 2.44
CA ARG A 333 8.27 -1.42 2.96
C ARG A 333 8.22 -2.83 3.54
N SER A 334 7.12 -3.22 4.16
CA SER A 334 6.99 -4.48 4.90
C SER A 334 6.03 -5.45 4.22
N THR A 335 6.22 -6.74 4.51
CA THR A 335 5.30 -7.83 4.13
C THR A 335 4.38 -8.17 5.30
N TYR A 336 3.45 -9.11 5.08
CA TYR A 336 2.48 -9.54 6.09
C TYR A 336 3.14 -9.91 7.43
N LEU A 337 4.29 -10.60 7.42
CA LEU A 337 4.96 -11.07 8.63
C LEU A 337 6.43 -10.66 8.77
N ARG A 338 7.04 -10.04 7.74
CA ARG A 338 8.46 -9.62 7.78
C ARG A 338 8.65 -8.15 7.45
N GLY A 339 9.48 -7.49 8.24
CA GLY A 339 9.88 -6.11 8.02
C GLY A 339 10.79 -5.98 6.80
N GLY A 340 10.84 -4.78 6.22
CA GLY A 340 11.76 -4.45 5.14
C GLY A 340 12.06 -2.96 5.09
N ALA A 341 13.14 -2.61 4.39
CA ALA A 341 13.59 -1.24 4.20
C ALA A 341 14.13 -1.06 2.76
N PRO A 342 13.30 -1.31 1.72
CA PRO A 342 13.73 -1.21 0.34
C PRO A 342 14.24 0.20 0.01
N GLY A 343 15.30 0.29 -0.79
CA GLY A 343 15.86 1.57 -1.20
C GLY A 343 14.97 2.29 -2.21
N LEU A 344 14.19 1.55 -3.01
CA LEU A 344 13.27 2.09 -4.01
C LEU A 344 12.14 1.09 -4.29
N VAL A 345 10.90 1.58 -4.39
CA VAL A 345 9.75 0.79 -4.83
C VAL A 345 9.22 1.38 -6.14
N LEU A 346 9.27 0.60 -7.21
CA LEU A 346 8.72 0.92 -8.53
C LEU A 346 7.33 0.28 -8.66
N ARG A 347 6.33 1.08 -9.07
CA ARG A 347 4.93 0.65 -9.15
C ARG A 347 4.42 0.74 -10.59
N PRO A 348 4.80 -0.21 -11.46
CA PRO A 348 4.33 -0.21 -12.84
C PRO A 348 2.81 -0.42 -12.93
N GLY A 349 2.17 0.31 -13.84
CA GLY A 349 0.74 0.20 -14.19
C GLY A 349 0.48 -0.44 -15.55
N THR A 350 1.52 -0.71 -16.34
CA THR A 350 1.45 -1.39 -17.65
C THR A 350 2.56 -2.44 -17.79
N GLU A 351 2.46 -3.28 -18.81
CA GLU A 351 3.48 -4.30 -19.09
C GLU A 351 4.80 -3.69 -19.57
N GLU A 352 4.73 -2.58 -20.31
CA GLU A 352 5.89 -1.81 -20.75
C GLU A 352 6.63 -1.20 -19.55
N GLU A 353 5.89 -0.62 -18.60
CA GLU A 353 6.46 -0.10 -17.36
C GLU A 353 7.11 -1.20 -16.51
N VAL A 354 6.61 -2.45 -16.56
CA VAL A 354 7.27 -3.60 -15.90
C VAL A 354 8.61 -3.91 -16.56
N ALA A 355 8.68 -3.90 -17.90
CA ALA A 355 9.93 -4.09 -18.63
C ALA A 355 10.95 -2.98 -18.34
N GLU A 356 10.50 -1.71 -18.27
CA GLU A 356 11.34 -0.59 -17.87
C GLU A 356 11.85 -0.70 -16.43
N ALA A 357 10.97 -1.09 -15.48
CA ALA A 357 11.34 -1.29 -14.08
C ALA A 357 12.38 -2.42 -13.94
N LEU A 358 12.22 -3.50 -14.70
CA LEU A 358 13.16 -4.61 -14.73
C LEU A 358 14.50 -4.21 -15.37
N ALA A 359 14.47 -3.46 -16.47
CA ALA A 359 15.68 -2.93 -17.09
C ALA A 359 16.47 -2.03 -16.12
N PHE A 360 15.76 -1.15 -15.40
CA PHE A 360 16.36 -0.34 -14.34
C PHE A 360 16.97 -1.20 -13.23
N ALA A 361 16.25 -2.21 -12.74
CA ALA A 361 16.77 -3.12 -11.71
C ALA A 361 18.02 -3.89 -12.18
N ARG A 362 18.04 -4.33 -13.44
CA ARG A 362 19.19 -5.04 -14.05
C ARG A 362 20.43 -4.18 -14.20
N ALA A 363 20.28 -2.86 -14.35
CA ALA A 363 21.40 -1.93 -14.31
C ALA A 363 22.07 -1.88 -12.92
N HIS A 364 21.43 -2.45 -11.89
CA HIS A 364 21.90 -2.48 -10.50
C HIS A 364 22.08 -3.92 -9.98
N PRO A 365 22.91 -4.78 -10.61
CA PRO A 365 22.95 -6.23 -10.35
C PRO A 365 23.49 -6.62 -8.96
N ARG A 366 23.95 -5.66 -8.16
CA ARG A 366 24.39 -5.86 -6.76
C ARG A 366 23.26 -5.66 -5.76
N LEU A 367 22.17 -4.99 -6.16
CA LEU A 367 21.03 -4.76 -5.30
C LEU A 367 20.10 -5.98 -5.31
N PRO A 368 19.45 -6.30 -4.17
CA PRO A 368 18.34 -7.26 -4.16
C PRO A 368 17.18 -6.75 -5.02
N LEU A 369 16.52 -7.67 -5.74
CA LEU A 369 15.32 -7.41 -6.53
C LEU A 369 14.14 -8.24 -6.02
N SER A 370 13.18 -7.57 -5.37
CA SER A 370 11.96 -8.24 -4.89
C SER A 370 10.78 -7.95 -5.80
N LEU A 371 9.96 -8.97 -6.05
CA LEU A 371 8.68 -8.83 -6.74
C LEU A 371 7.55 -8.90 -5.72
N ARG A 372 6.62 -7.95 -5.80
CA ARG A 372 5.54 -7.80 -4.82
C ARG A 372 4.19 -7.71 -5.51
N SER A 373 3.27 -8.61 -5.12
CA SER A 373 1.84 -8.51 -5.43
C SER A 373 1.06 -8.18 -4.16
N GLY A 374 0.74 -9.23 -3.38
CA GLY A 374 0.05 -9.17 -2.10
C GLY A 374 0.88 -8.61 -0.96
N GLY A 375 2.21 -8.81 -1.02
CA GLY A 375 3.06 -8.70 0.16
C GLY A 375 2.79 -9.79 1.22
N HIS A 376 2.12 -10.89 0.88
CA HIS A 376 1.71 -11.96 1.81
C HIS A 376 2.72 -13.10 1.97
N GLY A 377 3.78 -13.13 1.16
CA GLY A 377 4.78 -14.19 1.22
C GLY A 377 5.50 -14.19 2.57
N ILE A 378 5.26 -15.22 3.40
CA ILE A 378 5.76 -15.28 4.78
C ILE A 378 7.30 -15.37 4.89
N SER A 379 7.95 -15.75 3.79
CA SER A 379 9.42 -15.73 3.65
C SER A 379 10.03 -14.33 3.61
N GLY A 380 9.22 -13.30 3.38
CA GLY A 380 9.67 -11.91 3.23
C GLY A 380 10.32 -11.58 1.88
N ARG A 381 10.37 -12.52 0.93
CA ARG A 381 11.03 -12.32 -0.39
C ARG A 381 10.38 -11.24 -1.29
N SER A 382 9.18 -10.79 -0.93
CA SER A 382 8.49 -9.66 -1.58
C SER A 382 8.87 -8.28 -1.01
N THR A 383 9.88 -8.24 -0.12
CA THR A 383 10.59 -7.03 0.28
C THR A 383 12.08 -7.34 0.47
N ASN A 384 12.88 -6.33 0.74
CA ASN A 384 14.32 -6.44 0.99
C ASN A 384 14.83 -5.26 1.85
N ASP A 385 16.14 -5.23 2.10
CA ASP A 385 16.84 -4.10 2.72
C ASP A 385 17.74 -3.44 1.67
N GLY A 386 17.50 -2.15 1.40
CA GLY A 386 18.31 -1.32 0.52
C GLY A 386 18.21 -1.64 -0.98
N GLY A 387 17.42 -2.63 -1.40
CA GLY A 387 17.26 -3.04 -2.79
C GLY A 387 16.11 -2.36 -3.51
N ILE A 388 15.70 -2.96 -4.63
CA ILE A 388 14.60 -2.51 -5.48
C ILE A 388 13.42 -3.46 -5.30
N VAL A 389 12.22 -2.91 -5.13
CA VAL A 389 10.96 -3.68 -5.16
C VAL A 389 10.19 -3.26 -6.40
N ILE A 390 9.76 -4.22 -7.21
CA ILE A 390 8.75 -4.00 -8.25
C ILE A 390 7.40 -4.44 -7.67
N ASP A 391 6.55 -3.46 -7.37
CA ASP A 391 5.23 -3.65 -6.77
C ASP A 391 4.13 -3.58 -7.84
N MET A 392 3.53 -4.74 -8.08
CA MET A 392 2.54 -5.01 -9.12
C MET A 392 1.13 -4.59 -8.72
N SER A 393 0.93 -3.94 -7.56
CA SER A 393 -0.39 -3.59 -7.01
C SER A 393 -1.27 -2.73 -7.93
N ARG A 394 -0.68 -1.99 -8.87
CA ARG A 394 -1.44 -1.20 -9.86
C ARG A 394 -1.97 -2.02 -11.04
N LEU A 395 -1.42 -3.22 -11.28
CA LEU A 395 -1.90 -4.18 -12.28
C LEU A 395 -2.92 -5.14 -11.62
N ASN A 396 -4.07 -4.60 -11.22
CA ASN A 396 -5.08 -5.30 -10.41
C ASN A 396 -6.47 -5.42 -11.07
N SER A 397 -6.56 -5.31 -12.40
CA SER A 397 -7.81 -5.50 -13.13
C SER A 397 -8.33 -6.94 -12.98
N ILE A 398 -9.66 -7.07 -13.00
CA ILE A 398 -10.37 -8.35 -12.97
C ILE A 398 -11.51 -8.25 -13.99
N GLU A 399 -11.43 -9.04 -15.06
CA GLU A 399 -12.35 -8.94 -16.20
C GLU A 399 -12.83 -10.33 -16.62
N VAL A 400 -14.15 -10.55 -16.64
CA VAL A 400 -14.74 -11.76 -17.23
C VAL A 400 -14.84 -11.54 -18.75
N VAL A 401 -13.91 -12.11 -19.49
CA VAL A 401 -13.72 -11.84 -20.93
C VAL A 401 -14.58 -12.73 -21.83
N ASP A 402 -14.92 -13.94 -21.38
CA ASP A 402 -15.87 -14.83 -22.08
C ASP A 402 -16.70 -15.60 -21.04
N PRO A 403 -17.89 -15.08 -20.67
CA PRO A 403 -18.76 -15.74 -19.71
C PRO A 403 -19.19 -17.15 -20.14
N ALA A 404 -19.38 -17.40 -21.43
CA ALA A 404 -19.82 -18.70 -21.93
C ALA A 404 -18.73 -19.77 -21.79
N ARG A 405 -17.46 -19.37 -21.89
CA ARG A 405 -16.29 -20.24 -21.63
C ARG A 405 -15.70 -20.07 -20.23
N ARG A 406 -16.34 -19.25 -19.38
CA ARG A 406 -15.90 -18.90 -18.02
C ARG A 406 -14.45 -18.39 -17.99
N ARG A 407 -14.05 -17.65 -19.03
CA ARG A 407 -12.68 -17.09 -19.12
C ARG A 407 -12.61 -15.76 -18.39
N VAL A 408 -11.57 -15.62 -17.58
CA VAL A 408 -11.32 -14.43 -16.76
C VAL A 408 -9.88 -13.98 -16.94
N HIS A 409 -9.67 -12.68 -17.16
CA HIS A 409 -8.36 -12.03 -17.11
C HIS A 409 -8.18 -11.35 -15.77
N ILE A 410 -7.07 -11.65 -15.09
CA ILE A 410 -6.79 -11.16 -13.73
C ILE A 410 -5.36 -10.63 -13.67
N GLY A 411 -5.21 -9.40 -13.19
CA GLY A 411 -3.92 -8.78 -12.95
C GLY A 411 -3.20 -9.35 -11.72
N PRO A 412 -1.86 -9.45 -11.72
CA PRO A 412 -1.05 -9.99 -10.62
C PRO A 412 -1.21 -9.23 -9.31
N GLY A 413 -1.59 -7.96 -9.37
CA GLY A 413 -1.79 -7.06 -8.23
C GLY A 413 -3.12 -7.24 -7.51
N ALA A 414 -4.08 -7.94 -8.11
CA ALA A 414 -5.40 -8.17 -7.51
C ALA A 414 -5.32 -8.99 -6.20
N ARG A 415 -6.36 -8.89 -5.38
CA ARG A 415 -6.52 -9.66 -4.13
C ARG A 415 -7.61 -10.71 -4.32
N TRP A 416 -7.49 -11.86 -3.67
CA TRP A 416 -8.46 -12.95 -3.83
C TRP A 416 -9.86 -12.61 -3.31
N ALA A 417 -9.98 -11.70 -2.33
CA ALA A 417 -11.29 -11.15 -1.93
C ALA A 417 -11.95 -10.37 -3.08
N ASP A 418 -11.18 -9.52 -3.78
CA ASP A 418 -11.67 -8.73 -4.92
C ASP A 418 -12.05 -9.63 -6.10
N VAL A 419 -11.24 -10.66 -6.38
CA VAL A 419 -11.54 -11.67 -7.40
C VAL A 419 -12.84 -12.39 -7.07
N ALA A 420 -13.00 -12.89 -5.85
CA ALA A 420 -14.23 -13.59 -5.45
C ALA A 420 -15.46 -12.67 -5.55
N ALA A 421 -15.34 -11.40 -5.13
CA ALA A 421 -16.42 -10.43 -5.24
C ALA A 421 -16.78 -10.08 -6.71
N ALA A 422 -15.79 -10.01 -7.60
CA ALA A 422 -16.00 -9.71 -9.02
C ALA A 422 -16.63 -10.89 -9.78
N LEU A 423 -16.32 -12.13 -9.39
CA LEU A 423 -16.86 -13.34 -10.04
C LEU A 423 -18.24 -13.76 -9.51
N ALA A 424 -18.55 -13.45 -8.25
CA ALA A 424 -19.81 -13.85 -7.61
C ALA A 424 -21.09 -13.45 -8.40
N PRO A 425 -21.22 -12.25 -9.00
CA PRO A 425 -22.40 -11.90 -9.80
C PRO A 425 -22.63 -12.79 -11.04
N HIS A 426 -21.58 -13.50 -11.48
CA HIS A 426 -21.64 -14.41 -12.61
C HIS A 426 -21.87 -15.87 -12.20
N GLY A 427 -22.03 -16.15 -10.90
CA GLY A 427 -22.09 -17.52 -10.38
C GLY A 427 -20.77 -18.27 -10.52
N LEU A 428 -19.66 -17.54 -10.59
CA LEU A 428 -18.33 -18.08 -10.81
C LEU A 428 -17.45 -17.93 -9.58
N ALA A 429 -16.51 -18.85 -9.39
CA ALA A 429 -15.43 -18.73 -8.43
C ALA A 429 -14.13 -19.34 -8.98
N LEU A 430 -13.02 -19.01 -8.33
CA LEU A 430 -11.73 -19.64 -8.55
C LEU A 430 -11.19 -20.13 -7.21
N THR A 431 -10.73 -21.37 -7.19
CA THR A 431 -9.91 -21.88 -6.09
C THR A 431 -8.69 -20.98 -5.88
N SER A 432 -8.41 -20.64 -4.62
CA SER A 432 -7.35 -19.69 -4.27
C SER A 432 -6.59 -20.10 -3.01
N GLY A 433 -6.91 -19.50 -1.86
CA GLY A 433 -6.38 -19.81 -0.54
C GLY A 433 -7.49 -19.78 0.51
N ASP A 434 -7.11 -19.56 1.77
CA ASP A 434 -8.02 -19.35 2.91
C ASP A 434 -8.12 -17.89 3.37
N TYR A 435 -7.34 -16.98 2.77
CA TYR A 435 -7.28 -15.58 3.16
C TYR A 435 -7.39 -14.64 1.97
N GLY A 436 -8.36 -13.72 2.01
CA GLY A 436 -8.70 -12.82 0.90
C GLY A 436 -7.65 -11.76 0.57
N GLY A 437 -6.79 -11.40 1.53
CA GLY A 437 -5.75 -10.38 1.35
C GLY A 437 -4.56 -10.87 0.51
N VAL A 438 -4.45 -12.18 0.24
CA VAL A 438 -3.37 -12.72 -0.56
C VAL A 438 -3.45 -12.18 -1.99
N GLY A 439 -2.30 -11.78 -2.55
CA GLY A 439 -2.23 -11.29 -3.92
C GLY A 439 -2.21 -12.44 -4.94
N VAL A 440 -2.87 -12.24 -6.08
CA VAL A 440 -3.02 -13.24 -7.14
C VAL A 440 -1.66 -13.73 -7.65
N GLY A 441 -0.73 -12.81 -7.98
CA GLY A 441 0.51 -13.18 -8.67
C GLY A 441 1.36 -14.23 -7.97
N GLY A 442 1.60 -14.07 -6.66
CA GLY A 442 2.40 -15.03 -5.90
C GLY A 442 1.71 -16.40 -5.73
N LEU A 443 0.40 -16.40 -5.48
CA LEU A 443 -0.35 -17.64 -5.26
C LEU A 443 -0.55 -18.43 -6.57
N ALA A 444 -0.93 -17.75 -7.65
CA ALA A 444 -1.17 -18.32 -8.96
C ALA A 444 0.09 -18.81 -9.70
N THR A 445 1.28 -18.59 -9.13
CA THR A 445 2.56 -19.12 -9.65
C THR A 445 3.20 -20.16 -8.73
N ALA A 446 2.68 -20.32 -7.51
CA ALA A 446 3.17 -21.25 -6.50
C ALA A 446 2.33 -22.54 -6.40
N GLY A 447 1.07 -22.49 -6.87
CA GLY A 447 0.11 -23.58 -6.76
C GLY A 447 -1.28 -23.03 -6.52
N GLY A 448 -1.55 -22.62 -5.28
CA GLY A 448 -2.85 -22.10 -4.87
C GLY A 448 -3.74 -23.17 -4.27
N LEU A 449 -3.59 -23.36 -2.96
CA LEU A 449 -4.29 -24.35 -2.15
C LEU A 449 -5.33 -23.66 -1.27
N GLY A 450 -6.60 -23.83 -1.59
CA GLY A 450 -7.73 -23.24 -0.87
C GLY A 450 -8.91 -24.21 -0.65
N PHE A 451 -10.04 -23.69 -0.21
CA PHE A 451 -11.21 -24.50 0.17
C PHE A 451 -11.93 -25.19 -1.00
N LEU A 452 -11.72 -24.73 -2.23
CA LEU A 452 -12.26 -25.35 -3.44
C LEU A 452 -11.30 -26.39 -4.05
N ALA A 453 -10.11 -26.58 -3.46
CA ALA A 453 -9.05 -27.32 -4.13
C ALA A 453 -9.35 -28.80 -4.35
N ARG A 454 -10.09 -29.44 -3.44
CA ARG A 454 -10.44 -30.86 -3.55
C ARG A 454 -11.44 -31.17 -4.65
N GLU A 455 -12.31 -30.23 -4.96
CA GLU A 455 -13.32 -30.41 -5.99
C GLU A 455 -12.83 -29.93 -7.36
N HIS A 456 -12.18 -28.76 -7.39
CA HIS A 456 -11.86 -28.07 -8.64
C HIS A 456 -10.38 -28.14 -9.02
N GLY A 457 -9.47 -28.33 -8.05
CA GLY A 457 -8.01 -28.40 -8.27
C GLY A 457 -7.25 -27.22 -7.66
N LEU A 458 -5.94 -27.12 -7.94
CA LEU A 458 -5.15 -25.95 -7.52
C LEU A 458 -5.42 -24.75 -8.43
N THR A 459 -5.15 -23.53 -7.97
CA THR A 459 -5.30 -22.32 -8.81
C THR A 459 -4.56 -22.44 -10.14
N ILE A 460 -3.36 -23.03 -10.13
CA ILE A 460 -2.55 -23.27 -11.34
C ILE A 460 -3.19 -24.24 -12.34
N ASP A 461 -4.15 -25.07 -11.93
CA ASP A 461 -4.83 -26.04 -12.80
C ASP A 461 -5.94 -25.37 -13.64
N HIS A 462 -6.44 -24.22 -13.17
CA HIS A 462 -7.39 -23.37 -13.87
C HIS A 462 -6.71 -22.37 -14.81
N LEU A 463 -5.38 -22.27 -14.75
CA LEU A 463 -4.64 -21.36 -15.60
C LEU A 463 -4.65 -21.86 -17.05
N ARG A 464 -4.86 -20.96 -17.99
CA ARG A 464 -4.92 -21.23 -19.44
C ARG A 464 -3.84 -20.49 -20.22
N ALA A 465 -3.49 -19.29 -19.76
CA ALA A 465 -2.34 -18.57 -20.28
C ALA A 465 -1.83 -17.54 -19.27
N VAL A 466 -0.60 -17.09 -19.46
CA VAL A 466 -0.05 -15.90 -18.82
C VAL A 466 0.61 -15.00 -19.85
N ARG A 467 0.60 -13.70 -19.58
CA ARG A 467 1.56 -12.76 -20.17
C ARG A 467 2.64 -12.45 -19.14
N MET A 468 3.89 -12.40 -19.57
CA MET A 468 4.99 -12.13 -18.65
C MET A 468 6.17 -11.44 -19.32
N VAL A 469 6.87 -10.64 -18.53
CA VAL A 469 8.14 -10.00 -18.88
C VAL A 469 9.30 -10.91 -18.43
N LEU A 470 10.14 -11.31 -19.37
CA LEU A 470 11.32 -12.15 -19.14
C LEU A 470 12.53 -11.34 -18.65
N ALA A 471 13.59 -12.03 -18.25
CA ALA A 471 14.80 -11.42 -17.70
C ALA A 471 15.51 -10.46 -18.68
N ASP A 472 15.35 -10.64 -19.98
CA ASP A 472 15.90 -9.73 -20.99
C ASP A 472 15.02 -8.49 -21.25
N GLY A 473 13.81 -8.46 -20.69
CA GLY A 473 12.81 -7.40 -20.87
C GLY A 473 11.78 -7.70 -21.97
N SER A 474 11.90 -8.82 -22.68
CA SER A 474 10.93 -9.22 -23.68
C SER A 474 9.61 -9.67 -23.05
N VAL A 475 8.51 -9.37 -23.73
CA VAL A 475 7.17 -9.82 -23.35
C VAL A 475 6.87 -11.11 -24.12
N VAL A 476 6.39 -12.12 -23.40
CA VAL A 476 5.91 -13.37 -23.99
C VAL A 476 4.54 -13.74 -23.45
N ARG A 477 3.78 -14.49 -24.25
CA ARG A 477 2.63 -15.25 -23.78
C ARG A 477 3.01 -16.71 -23.62
N ALA A 478 2.61 -17.32 -22.52
CA ALA A 478 2.84 -18.73 -22.24
C ALA A 478 1.51 -19.44 -21.98
N SER A 479 1.24 -20.50 -22.73
CA SER A 479 0.06 -21.38 -22.69
C SER A 479 0.45 -22.79 -23.17
N ASP A 480 -0.49 -23.72 -23.29
CA ASP A 480 -0.20 -25.07 -23.78
C ASP A 480 0.24 -25.10 -25.27
N ASP A 481 -0.12 -24.07 -26.05
CA ASP A 481 0.18 -23.93 -27.48
C ASP A 481 1.28 -22.91 -27.81
N GLU A 482 1.70 -22.09 -26.84
CA GLU A 482 2.68 -21.03 -27.02
C GLU A 482 3.64 -21.00 -25.82
N ASN A 483 4.96 -21.13 -26.04
CA ASN A 483 5.95 -21.27 -24.94
C ASN A 483 5.55 -22.30 -23.86
N PRO A 484 5.17 -23.55 -24.22
CA PRO A 484 4.59 -24.53 -23.28
C PRO A 484 5.52 -24.92 -22.14
N GLU A 485 6.84 -24.93 -22.38
CA GLU A 485 7.83 -25.18 -21.34
C GLU A 485 7.83 -24.09 -20.25
N LEU A 486 7.64 -22.83 -20.65
CA LEU A 486 7.53 -21.72 -19.72
C LEU A 486 6.18 -21.76 -18.98
N PHE A 487 5.10 -22.12 -19.68
CA PHE A 487 3.79 -22.29 -19.08
C PHE A 487 3.75 -23.41 -18.04
N TRP A 488 4.45 -24.52 -18.31
CA TRP A 488 4.69 -25.58 -17.34
C TRP A 488 5.43 -25.05 -16.09
N ALA A 489 6.49 -24.25 -16.29
CA ALA A 489 7.32 -23.74 -15.21
C ALA A 489 6.58 -22.73 -14.31
N VAL A 490 5.83 -21.79 -14.90
CA VAL A 490 5.06 -20.77 -14.18
C VAL A 490 4.02 -21.41 -13.24
N ARG A 491 3.49 -22.59 -13.60
CA ARG A 491 2.57 -23.38 -12.77
C ARG A 491 3.32 -24.14 -11.66
N GLY A 492 3.96 -23.42 -10.74
CA GLY A 492 4.51 -23.98 -9.50
C GLY A 492 5.92 -23.51 -9.14
N ALA A 493 6.68 -22.92 -10.07
CA ALA A 493 8.04 -22.45 -9.78
C ALA A 493 8.11 -20.99 -9.29
N GLY A 494 6.99 -20.36 -9.00
CA GLY A 494 6.93 -18.97 -8.56
C GLY A 494 7.51 -18.01 -9.60
N ALA A 495 8.17 -16.95 -9.14
CA ALA A 495 8.70 -15.89 -10.00
C ALA A 495 10.09 -16.18 -10.59
N ASN A 496 10.47 -17.45 -10.76
CA ASN A 496 11.80 -17.83 -11.23
C ASN A 496 12.07 -17.47 -12.71
N PHE A 497 11.05 -17.23 -13.53
CA PHE A 497 11.24 -17.11 -14.98
C PHE A 497 10.81 -15.75 -15.56
N GLY A 498 10.27 -14.86 -14.74
CA GLY A 498 9.77 -13.58 -15.20
C GLY A 498 8.77 -12.95 -14.25
N VAL A 499 8.30 -11.77 -14.65
CA VAL A 499 7.23 -11.04 -13.98
C VAL A 499 5.94 -11.26 -14.75
N VAL A 500 5.00 -12.03 -14.19
CA VAL A 500 3.67 -12.20 -14.80
C VAL A 500 2.89 -10.88 -14.68
N THR A 501 2.34 -10.41 -15.80
CA THR A 501 1.62 -9.14 -15.94
C THR A 501 0.12 -9.33 -16.13
N SER A 502 -0.31 -10.51 -16.59
CA SER A 502 -1.73 -10.90 -16.67
C SER A 502 -1.88 -12.42 -16.64
N PHE A 503 -2.93 -12.91 -15.98
CA PHE A 503 -3.32 -14.31 -15.95
C PHE A 503 -4.66 -14.50 -16.66
N GLU A 504 -4.76 -15.52 -17.51
CA GLU A 504 -6.03 -16.00 -18.05
C GLU A 504 -6.42 -17.32 -17.36
N PHE A 505 -7.56 -17.30 -16.68
CA PHE A 505 -8.12 -18.46 -15.98
C PHE A 505 -9.41 -18.97 -16.63
N GLU A 506 -9.70 -20.23 -16.39
CA GLU A 506 -11.05 -20.79 -16.46
C GLU A 506 -11.64 -20.88 -15.05
N ALA A 507 -12.68 -20.11 -14.78
CA ALA A 507 -13.40 -20.16 -13.51
C ALA A 507 -14.43 -21.31 -13.49
N ASP A 508 -14.78 -21.74 -12.28
CA ASP A 508 -15.77 -22.79 -12.04
C ASP A 508 -17.11 -22.18 -11.66
N GLU A 509 -18.19 -22.92 -11.94
CA GLU A 509 -19.53 -22.54 -11.49
C GLU A 509 -19.67 -22.93 -10.02
N VAL A 510 -19.82 -21.94 -9.15
CA VAL A 510 -19.91 -22.13 -7.70
C VAL A 510 -21.05 -21.26 -7.19
N GLY A 511 -22.02 -21.91 -6.56
CA GLY A 511 -23.18 -21.26 -5.96
C GLY A 511 -22.92 -20.80 -4.53
N ASP A 512 -23.97 -20.80 -3.72
CA ASP A 512 -23.79 -20.74 -2.26
C ASP A 512 -23.13 -22.03 -1.77
N VAL A 513 -22.30 -21.89 -0.73
CA VAL A 513 -21.55 -22.95 -0.10
C VAL A 513 -21.93 -23.08 1.37
N GLY A 514 -21.84 -24.30 1.89
CA GLY A 514 -21.85 -24.56 3.33
C GLY A 514 -20.52 -24.18 3.96
N TRP A 515 -20.52 -23.20 4.86
CA TRP A 515 -19.34 -22.77 5.59
C TRP A 515 -19.46 -23.11 7.08
N ALA A 516 -18.50 -23.88 7.58
CA ALA A 516 -18.47 -24.35 8.96
C ALA A 516 -17.19 -23.93 9.69
N ARG A 517 -17.36 -23.49 10.94
CA ARG A 517 -16.29 -23.30 11.91
C ARG A 517 -16.64 -24.08 13.18
N LEU A 518 -15.80 -25.04 13.53
CA LEU A 518 -15.97 -25.91 14.69
C LEU A 518 -14.76 -25.74 15.61
N VAL A 519 -15.02 -25.73 16.92
CA VAL A 519 -13.96 -25.67 17.94
C VAL A 519 -14.05 -26.92 18.80
N PHE A 520 -13.00 -27.72 18.81
CA PHE A 520 -12.93 -28.97 19.55
C PHE A 520 -12.06 -28.85 20.80
N ASP A 521 -12.41 -29.61 21.84
CA ASP A 521 -11.45 -30.03 22.85
C ASP A 521 -10.39 -30.90 22.18
N ALA A 522 -9.13 -30.48 22.28
CA ALA A 522 -8.00 -31.20 21.72
C ALA A 522 -7.13 -31.86 22.80
N SER A 523 -7.68 -32.17 23.98
CA SER A 523 -6.94 -32.80 25.08
C SER A 523 -6.37 -34.16 24.68
N ASP A 524 -7.10 -34.90 23.84
CA ASP A 524 -6.63 -36.03 23.04
C ASP A 524 -6.18 -35.54 21.65
N THR A 525 -5.06 -34.81 21.59
CA THR A 525 -4.60 -34.17 20.35
C THR A 525 -4.31 -35.22 19.27
N ALA A 526 -3.56 -36.27 19.59
CA ALA A 526 -3.20 -37.30 18.62
C ALA A 526 -4.42 -38.05 18.08
N GLY A 527 -5.36 -38.46 18.96
CA GLY A 527 -6.58 -39.12 18.51
C GLY A 527 -7.47 -38.22 17.68
N LEU A 528 -7.58 -36.93 18.02
CA LEU A 528 -8.34 -35.96 17.22
C LEU A 528 -7.73 -35.75 15.83
N LEU A 529 -6.40 -35.59 15.73
CA LEU A 529 -5.70 -35.46 14.43
C LEU A 529 -5.95 -36.69 13.55
N HIS A 530 -5.79 -37.90 14.09
CA HIS A 530 -5.98 -39.14 13.34
C HIS A 530 -7.44 -39.31 12.87
N ARG A 531 -8.43 -39.08 13.76
CA ARG A 531 -9.85 -39.13 13.39
C ARG A 531 -10.20 -38.08 12.34
N TRP A 532 -9.71 -36.85 12.46
CA TRP A 532 -9.89 -35.81 11.45
C TRP A 532 -9.34 -36.22 10.08
N GLY A 533 -8.11 -36.76 10.04
CA GLY A 533 -7.49 -37.21 8.79
C GLY A 533 -8.30 -38.31 8.10
N ALA A 534 -8.69 -39.34 8.86
CA ALA A 534 -9.53 -40.43 8.34
C ALA A 534 -10.90 -39.94 7.86
N THR A 535 -11.53 -39.02 8.60
CA THR A 535 -12.79 -38.38 8.18
C THR A 535 -12.62 -37.59 6.89
N GLN A 536 -11.52 -36.84 6.73
CA GLN A 536 -11.26 -36.05 5.54
C GLN A 536 -10.97 -36.93 4.30
N GLU A 537 -10.27 -38.04 4.46
CA GLU A 537 -10.02 -39.00 3.38
C GLU A 537 -11.30 -39.72 2.94
N ALA A 538 -12.19 -40.05 3.87
CA ALA A 538 -13.48 -40.65 3.59
C ALA A 538 -14.52 -39.65 3.05
N ALA A 539 -14.29 -38.34 3.22
CA ALA A 539 -15.20 -37.31 2.79
C ALA A 539 -15.24 -37.19 1.25
N PRO A 540 -16.41 -36.90 0.67
CA PRO A 540 -16.51 -36.61 -0.76
C PRO A 540 -15.68 -35.38 -1.16
N ARG A 541 -15.44 -35.24 -2.47
CA ARG A 541 -14.58 -34.18 -3.01
C ARG A 541 -15.13 -32.77 -2.78
N ASP A 542 -16.46 -32.66 -2.69
CA ASP A 542 -17.19 -31.43 -2.37
C ASP A 542 -16.93 -30.90 -0.94
N VAL A 543 -16.17 -31.64 -0.10
CA VAL A 543 -15.79 -31.22 1.25
C VAL A 543 -14.30 -30.99 1.39
N THR A 544 -13.93 -29.76 1.76
CA THR A 544 -12.56 -29.40 2.16
C THR A 544 -12.55 -28.85 3.57
N SER A 545 -11.71 -29.42 4.45
CA SER A 545 -11.51 -28.89 5.80
C SER A 545 -10.05 -28.61 6.12
N PHE A 546 -9.79 -27.55 6.88
CA PHE A 546 -8.49 -27.19 7.43
C PHE A 546 -8.57 -27.21 8.95
N LEU A 547 -7.53 -27.72 9.59
CA LEU A 547 -7.43 -27.86 11.04
C LEU A 547 -6.25 -27.04 11.56
N LEU A 548 -6.52 -26.12 12.48
CA LEU A 548 -5.53 -25.32 13.19
C LEU A 548 -5.51 -25.74 14.66
N VAL A 549 -4.35 -26.17 15.15
CA VAL A 549 -4.17 -26.60 16.54
C VAL A 549 -3.22 -25.66 17.27
N GLY A 550 -3.68 -25.11 18.39
CA GLY A 550 -2.84 -24.30 19.28
C GLY A 550 -2.01 -25.17 20.23
N PRO A 551 -0.82 -24.73 20.66
CA PRO A 551 -0.08 -25.45 21.69
C PRO A 551 -0.85 -25.41 23.02
N PRO A 552 -0.70 -26.43 23.89
CA PRO A 552 -1.28 -26.40 25.23
C PRO A 552 -0.74 -25.22 26.05
N ARG A 553 -1.62 -24.54 26.79
CA ARG A 553 -1.27 -23.40 27.65
C ARG A 553 -1.50 -23.76 29.12
N ARG A 554 -0.68 -23.22 30.03
CA ARG A 554 -0.82 -23.52 31.46
C ARG A 554 -2.22 -23.17 31.97
N GLY A 555 -2.95 -24.17 32.46
CA GLY A 555 -4.31 -24.00 33.01
C GLY A 555 -5.43 -23.87 31.98
N ARG A 556 -5.16 -24.08 30.68
CA ARG A 556 -6.19 -24.14 29.62
C ARG A 556 -5.99 -25.39 28.76
N PRO A 557 -7.03 -26.21 28.52
CA PRO A 557 -6.92 -27.34 27.61
C PRO A 557 -6.56 -26.84 26.20
N PRO A 558 -5.81 -27.64 25.41
CA PRO A 558 -5.59 -27.33 24.00
C PRO A 558 -6.92 -27.38 23.23
N VAL A 559 -7.04 -26.53 22.21
CA VAL A 559 -8.20 -26.48 21.33
C VAL A 559 -7.78 -26.62 19.87
N ALA A 560 -8.63 -27.23 19.07
CA ALA A 560 -8.47 -27.32 17.63
C ALA A 560 -9.60 -26.55 16.93
N HIS A 561 -9.25 -25.68 15.99
CA HIS A 561 -10.17 -24.94 15.16
C HIS A 561 -10.25 -25.61 13.79
N LEU A 562 -11.42 -26.12 13.44
CA LEU A 562 -11.71 -26.67 12.13
C LEU A 562 -12.51 -25.66 11.33
N MET A 563 -12.05 -25.39 10.10
CA MET A 563 -12.78 -24.63 9.09
C MET A 563 -13.11 -25.56 7.95
N ALA A 564 -14.37 -25.68 7.55
CA ALA A 564 -14.76 -26.56 6.46
C ALA A 564 -15.70 -25.85 5.48
N MET A 565 -15.52 -26.16 4.20
CA MET A 565 -16.38 -25.76 3.10
C MET A 565 -17.00 -27.01 2.48
N VAL A 566 -18.31 -26.92 2.21
CA VAL A 566 -19.04 -27.86 1.37
C VAL A 566 -19.55 -27.07 0.17
N ASP A 567 -19.16 -27.45 -1.05
CA ASP A 567 -19.64 -26.81 -2.28
C ASP A 567 -21.06 -27.28 -2.62
N SER A 568 -22.03 -26.79 -1.84
CA SER A 568 -23.44 -27.07 -2.05
C SER A 568 -24.28 -26.00 -1.38
N ALA A 569 -25.31 -25.56 -2.10
CA ALA A 569 -26.34 -24.66 -1.60
C ALA A 569 -27.47 -25.41 -0.86
N ASP A 570 -27.47 -26.75 -0.90
CA ASP A 570 -28.50 -27.58 -0.26
C ASP A 570 -28.19 -27.81 1.23
N PRO A 571 -29.01 -27.29 2.17
CA PRO A 571 -28.76 -27.45 3.60
C PRO A 571 -28.66 -28.90 4.06
N GLU A 572 -29.45 -29.81 3.48
CA GLU A 572 -29.46 -31.22 3.89
C GLU A 572 -28.13 -31.89 3.51
N THR A 573 -27.70 -31.71 2.26
CA THR A 573 -26.36 -32.13 1.81
C THR A 573 -25.27 -31.55 2.69
N VAL A 574 -25.30 -30.24 2.98
CA VAL A 574 -24.28 -29.58 3.83
C VAL A 574 -24.22 -30.22 5.22
N LEU A 575 -25.36 -30.44 5.87
CA LEU A 575 -25.42 -31.05 7.19
C LEU A 575 -24.93 -32.50 7.18
N ASP A 576 -25.31 -33.29 6.18
CA ASP A 576 -24.87 -34.68 6.05
C ASP A 576 -23.37 -34.80 5.78
N ARG A 577 -22.80 -33.88 5.00
CA ARG A 577 -21.36 -33.79 4.76
C ARG A 577 -20.57 -33.38 6.00
N LEU A 578 -21.11 -32.49 6.83
CA LEU A 578 -20.44 -31.98 8.03
C LEU A 578 -20.62 -32.87 9.28
N ARG A 579 -21.65 -33.72 9.32
CA ARG A 579 -21.93 -34.60 10.46
C ARG A 579 -20.72 -35.44 10.90
N PRO A 580 -20.00 -36.15 10.01
CA PRO A 580 -18.80 -36.90 10.41
C PRO A 580 -17.70 -36.03 11.03
N PHE A 581 -17.59 -34.76 10.62
CA PHE A 581 -16.62 -33.83 11.18
C PHE A 581 -17.02 -33.36 12.58
N ALA A 582 -18.31 -33.16 12.84
CA ALA A 582 -18.79 -32.79 14.18
C ALA A 582 -18.59 -33.91 15.22
N GLU A 583 -18.47 -35.16 14.78
CA GLU A 583 -18.34 -36.36 15.63
C GLU A 583 -16.89 -36.75 15.94
N ILE A 584 -15.88 -36.06 15.39
CA ILE A 584 -14.45 -36.39 15.61
C ILE A 584 -13.98 -36.14 17.05
N GLY A 585 -14.72 -35.38 17.85
CA GLY A 585 -14.37 -35.08 19.23
C GLY A 585 -15.37 -34.16 19.93
N PRO A 586 -15.19 -33.88 21.23
CA PRO A 586 -16.05 -32.99 21.98
C PRO A 586 -15.99 -31.55 21.44
N LEU A 587 -17.14 -30.96 21.11
CA LEU A 587 -17.25 -29.58 20.64
C LEU A 587 -17.38 -28.61 21.81
N HIS A 588 -16.65 -27.49 21.71
CA HIS A 588 -16.84 -26.31 22.55
C HIS A 588 -17.73 -25.26 21.88
N ASP A 589 -17.62 -25.13 20.56
CA ASP A 589 -18.36 -24.15 19.78
C ASP A 589 -18.56 -24.62 18.34
N GLN A 590 -19.65 -24.17 17.71
CA GLN A 590 -19.96 -24.49 16.31
C GLN A 590 -20.73 -23.34 15.63
N SER A 591 -20.37 -23.07 14.38
CA SER A 591 -21.07 -22.13 13.50
C SER A 591 -21.12 -22.75 12.11
N VAL A 592 -22.32 -22.95 11.58
CA VAL A 592 -22.55 -23.46 10.22
C VAL A 592 -23.54 -22.53 9.54
N VAL A 593 -23.18 -22.03 8.37
CA VAL A 593 -23.99 -21.09 7.59
C VAL A 593 -23.94 -21.46 6.11
N LEU A 594 -25.04 -21.20 5.39
CA LEU A 594 -24.99 -21.09 3.94
C LEU A 594 -24.61 -19.66 3.58
N THR A 595 -23.63 -19.52 2.68
CA THR A 595 -23.11 -18.20 2.28
C THR A 595 -22.42 -18.29 0.92
N SER A 596 -22.10 -17.14 0.32
CA SER A 596 -21.34 -17.12 -0.94
C SER A 596 -19.84 -17.35 -0.69
N TYR A 597 -19.13 -17.89 -1.69
CA TYR A 597 -17.67 -17.99 -1.64
C TYR A 597 -17.00 -16.63 -1.40
N ALA A 598 -17.52 -15.55 -2.00
CA ALA A 598 -17.05 -14.19 -1.80
C ALA A 598 -17.14 -13.74 -0.33
N SER A 599 -18.20 -14.12 0.38
CA SER A 599 -18.36 -13.82 1.82
C SER A 599 -17.34 -14.57 2.68
N VAL A 600 -16.97 -15.81 2.31
CA VAL A 600 -15.90 -16.56 3.00
C VAL A 600 -14.54 -15.89 2.80
N MET A 601 -14.27 -15.40 1.59
CA MET A 601 -13.02 -14.73 1.25
C MET A 601 -12.93 -13.27 1.73
N ALA A 602 -14.04 -12.66 2.15
CA ALA A 602 -14.09 -11.31 2.72
C ALA A 602 -13.55 -11.25 4.18
N ASN A 603 -12.38 -11.86 4.40
CA ASN A 603 -11.73 -12.01 5.71
C ASN A 603 -10.39 -11.24 5.81
N ALA A 604 -10.06 -10.42 4.80
CA ALA A 604 -8.86 -9.62 4.76
C ALA A 604 -8.89 -8.45 5.75
N SER A 605 -7.76 -8.17 6.39
CA SER A 605 -7.59 -6.95 7.18
C SER A 605 -7.37 -5.75 6.24
N PRO A 606 -8.02 -4.60 6.48
CA PRO A 606 -7.73 -3.38 5.74
C PRO A 606 -6.42 -2.72 6.16
N GLU A 607 -5.77 -3.19 7.23
CA GLU A 607 -4.52 -2.62 7.73
C GLU A 607 -3.34 -2.92 6.79
N ALA A 608 -2.47 -1.91 6.63
CA ALA A 608 -1.23 -2.09 5.89
C ALA A 608 -0.32 -3.12 6.57
N HIS A 609 0.42 -3.85 5.75
CA HIS A 609 1.43 -4.78 6.20
C HIS A 609 2.54 -4.05 6.97
N ASN A 610 2.78 -4.48 8.20
CA ASN A 610 3.74 -3.87 9.12
C ASN A 610 4.86 -4.84 9.53
N GLY A 611 4.86 -6.08 9.03
CA GLY A 611 5.97 -7.02 9.24
C GLY A 611 6.03 -7.64 10.63
N HIS A 612 4.90 -7.82 11.32
CA HIS A 612 4.90 -8.39 12.66
C HIS A 612 5.09 -9.92 12.66
N GLY A 613 6.05 -10.38 13.46
CA GLY A 613 6.14 -11.78 13.92
C GLY A 613 7.35 -12.55 13.42
N GLU A 614 7.91 -12.18 12.26
CA GLU A 614 9.07 -12.81 11.59
C GLU A 614 9.22 -14.32 11.87
N PRO A 615 8.19 -15.13 11.57
CA PRO A 615 8.17 -16.51 12.00
C PRO A 615 9.26 -17.34 11.34
N VAL A 616 9.70 -18.33 12.09
CA VAL A 616 10.38 -19.51 11.59
C VAL A 616 9.30 -20.53 11.26
N THR A 617 9.15 -20.83 9.97
CA THR A 617 8.18 -21.80 9.48
C THR A 617 8.83 -23.00 8.83
N ARG A 618 8.09 -24.11 8.83
CA ARG A 618 8.34 -25.31 8.05
C ARG A 618 7.04 -25.79 7.43
N SER A 619 7.14 -26.36 6.24
CA SER A 619 6.01 -26.98 5.54
C SER A 619 6.45 -28.23 4.79
N ALA A 620 5.54 -29.19 4.70
CA ALA A 620 5.67 -30.40 3.89
C ALA A 620 4.27 -30.99 3.65
N PHE A 621 4.23 -32.11 2.93
CA PHE A 621 3.01 -32.83 2.64
C PHE A 621 2.97 -34.17 3.37
N ALA A 622 1.77 -34.69 3.59
CA ALA A 622 1.52 -36.05 4.05
C ALA A 622 0.47 -36.70 3.15
N GLU A 623 0.68 -37.96 2.79
CA GLU A 623 -0.33 -38.77 2.10
C GLU A 623 -1.43 -39.21 3.06
N HIS A 624 -1.08 -39.51 4.31
CA HIS A 624 -1.99 -40.00 5.34
C HIS A 624 -1.68 -39.40 6.72
N ILE A 625 -2.71 -39.18 7.54
CA ILE A 625 -2.53 -38.83 8.96
C ILE A 625 -2.58 -40.13 9.78
N THR A 626 -1.43 -40.81 9.88
CA THR A 626 -1.32 -42.07 10.62
C THR A 626 -1.33 -41.83 12.14
N PRO A 627 -1.61 -42.87 12.96
CA PRO A 627 -1.46 -42.77 14.41
C PRO A 627 -0.05 -42.33 14.85
N GLU A 628 0.99 -42.78 14.15
CA GLU A 628 2.38 -42.42 14.44
C GLU A 628 2.65 -40.95 14.15
N PHE A 629 2.22 -40.46 12.99
CA PHE A 629 2.31 -39.02 12.65
C PHE A 629 1.57 -38.19 13.69
N ALA A 630 0.34 -38.58 14.05
CA ALA A 630 -0.47 -37.84 15.01
C ALA A 630 0.20 -37.77 16.40
N ALA A 631 0.84 -38.86 16.84
CA ALA A 631 1.60 -38.91 18.08
C ALA A 631 2.86 -38.02 18.04
N ASP A 632 3.58 -37.98 16.91
CA ASP A 632 4.71 -37.07 16.72
C ASP A 632 4.28 -35.60 16.64
N ALA A 633 3.16 -35.30 15.99
CA ALA A 633 2.61 -33.95 15.90
C ALA A 633 2.18 -33.43 17.28
N GLU A 634 1.58 -34.28 18.11
CA GLU A 634 1.29 -33.93 19.51
C GLU A 634 2.56 -33.63 20.31
N ARG A 635 3.63 -34.44 20.14
CA ARG A 635 4.93 -34.18 20.78
C ARG A 635 5.48 -32.81 20.38
N LEU A 636 5.45 -32.50 19.09
CA LEU A 636 5.88 -31.20 18.56
C LEU A 636 5.07 -30.06 19.18
N LEU A 637 3.74 -30.18 19.26
CA LEU A 637 2.86 -29.17 19.89
C LEU A 637 3.17 -28.96 21.37
N ARG A 638 3.43 -30.05 22.12
CA ARG A 638 3.77 -30.03 23.55
C ARG A 638 5.18 -29.52 23.84
N SER A 639 6.09 -29.54 22.86
CA SER A 639 7.47 -29.07 23.02
C SER A 639 7.59 -27.57 23.31
N GLY A 640 6.55 -26.79 22.96
CA GLY A 640 6.58 -25.33 23.01
C GLY A 640 7.57 -24.70 22.02
N ALA A 641 8.05 -25.44 21.02
CA ALA A 641 8.89 -24.91 19.93
C ALA A 641 8.05 -24.14 18.89
N VAL A 642 6.78 -24.52 18.73
CA VAL A 642 5.83 -23.91 17.79
C VAL A 642 4.68 -23.25 18.54
N TYR A 643 4.11 -22.20 17.96
CA TYR A 643 2.90 -21.54 18.46
C TYR A 643 1.72 -21.66 17.49
N PHE A 644 1.96 -22.17 16.29
CA PHE A 644 0.96 -22.40 15.25
C PHE A 644 1.26 -23.74 14.56
N PHE A 645 0.24 -24.56 14.38
CA PHE A 645 0.31 -25.84 13.65
C PHE A 645 -0.98 -26.00 12.85
N GLN A 646 -0.87 -26.06 11.53
CA GLN A 646 -2.02 -26.21 10.63
C GLN A 646 -1.84 -27.44 9.74
N ILE A 647 -2.93 -28.18 9.56
CA ILE A 647 -3.05 -29.18 8.50
C ILE A 647 -4.18 -28.76 7.57
N ARG A 648 -3.89 -28.68 6.28
CA ARG A 648 -4.87 -28.39 5.24
C ARG A 648 -5.17 -29.65 4.45
N ALA A 649 -6.45 -29.95 4.22
CA ALA A 649 -6.83 -30.97 3.27
C ALA A 649 -6.44 -30.57 1.84
N VAL A 650 -5.90 -31.54 1.12
CA VAL A 650 -5.54 -31.52 -0.29
C VAL A 650 -6.22 -32.76 -0.92
N GLY A 651 -5.58 -33.48 -1.84
CA GLY A 651 -6.17 -34.60 -2.56
C GLY A 651 -7.31 -34.15 -3.48
N GLY A 652 -8.24 -35.07 -3.76
CA GLY A 652 -9.37 -34.80 -4.66
C GLY A 652 -8.89 -34.52 -6.09
N ALA A 653 -9.44 -33.49 -6.74
CA ALA A 653 -9.08 -33.07 -8.10
C ALA A 653 -7.59 -32.70 -8.24
N VAL A 654 -6.92 -32.26 -7.16
CA VAL A 654 -5.46 -32.02 -7.17
C VAL A 654 -4.69 -33.27 -7.58
N ALA A 655 -5.15 -34.45 -7.17
CA ALA A 655 -4.48 -35.73 -7.45
C ALA A 655 -4.81 -36.31 -8.84
N ASP A 656 -5.80 -35.76 -9.55
CA ASP A 656 -6.13 -36.18 -10.92
C ASP A 656 -5.11 -35.66 -11.94
N VAL A 657 -4.42 -34.57 -11.61
CA VAL A 657 -3.39 -33.96 -12.44
C VAL A 657 -2.08 -34.74 -12.29
N PRO A 658 -1.45 -35.21 -13.38
CA PRO A 658 -0.18 -35.93 -13.30
C PRO A 658 0.91 -35.11 -12.58
N PRO A 659 1.77 -35.73 -11.75
CA PRO A 659 2.86 -35.06 -11.04
C PRO A 659 3.83 -34.25 -11.92
N ASP A 660 3.96 -34.59 -13.19
CA ASP A 660 4.86 -33.94 -14.15
C ASP A 660 4.15 -32.95 -15.09
N ALA A 661 2.82 -32.81 -15.00
CA ALA A 661 2.04 -31.89 -15.83
C ALA A 661 2.30 -30.40 -15.51
N THR A 662 2.82 -30.11 -14.32
CA THR A 662 3.18 -28.76 -13.86
C THR A 662 4.47 -28.80 -13.04
N ALA A 663 5.08 -27.65 -12.74
CA ALA A 663 6.23 -27.61 -11.82
C ALA A 663 5.86 -27.95 -10.36
N TYR A 664 4.59 -27.83 -9.97
CA TYR A 664 4.08 -28.41 -8.72
C TYR A 664 3.95 -29.94 -8.87
N ALA A 665 4.80 -30.68 -8.16
CA ALA A 665 4.93 -32.13 -8.35
C ALA A 665 4.26 -32.99 -7.27
N HIS A 666 4.01 -32.45 -6.08
CA HIS A 666 3.52 -33.20 -4.91
C HIS A 666 2.00 -33.42 -4.96
N ARG A 667 1.51 -34.06 -6.04
CA ARG A 667 0.08 -34.22 -6.37
C ARG A 667 -0.60 -35.37 -5.62
N SER A 668 0.14 -36.37 -5.14
CA SER A 668 -0.42 -37.52 -4.40
C SER A 668 -0.81 -37.20 -2.95
N ALA A 669 -0.35 -36.06 -2.42
CA ALA A 669 -0.59 -35.66 -1.04
C ALA A 669 -2.07 -35.39 -0.76
N ASN A 670 -2.59 -35.94 0.34
CA ASN A 670 -3.92 -35.59 0.88
C ASN A 670 -3.86 -34.44 1.88
N PHE A 671 -2.68 -34.10 2.39
CA PHE A 671 -2.52 -33.11 3.45
C PHE A 671 -1.29 -32.23 3.26
N SER A 672 -1.44 -30.93 3.54
CA SER A 672 -0.33 -29.98 3.67
C SER A 672 -0.18 -29.60 5.14
N VAL A 673 0.99 -29.88 5.71
CA VAL A 673 1.32 -29.63 7.13
C VAL A 673 2.20 -28.40 7.24
N THR A 674 1.91 -27.51 8.18
CA THR A 674 2.69 -26.28 8.38
C THR A 674 2.81 -25.91 9.84
N THR A 675 4.01 -25.48 10.25
CA THR A 675 4.30 -25.01 11.61
C THR A 675 4.93 -23.63 11.63
N PHE A 676 4.63 -22.84 12.66
CA PHE A 676 5.31 -21.59 12.94
C PHE A 676 5.86 -21.61 14.36
N GLY A 677 7.11 -21.20 14.49
CA GLY A 677 7.79 -20.93 15.75
C GLY A 677 8.66 -19.69 15.65
N VAL A 678 9.55 -19.54 16.63
CA VAL A 678 10.44 -18.37 16.73
C VAL A 678 11.91 -18.79 16.62
N ASP A 679 12.29 -19.91 17.26
CA ASP A 679 13.66 -20.41 17.26
C ASP A 679 13.84 -21.51 16.21
N ARG A 680 14.64 -21.22 15.16
CA ARG A 680 14.91 -22.14 14.05
C ARG A 680 15.47 -23.48 14.53
N ARG A 681 16.42 -23.50 15.46
CA ARG A 681 17.04 -24.76 15.91
C ARG A 681 16.03 -25.66 16.61
N ARG A 682 15.16 -25.07 17.44
CA ARG A 682 14.11 -25.82 18.14
C ARG A 682 13.01 -26.30 17.20
N VAL A 683 12.55 -25.42 16.30
CA VAL A 683 11.55 -25.79 15.28
C VAL A 683 12.08 -26.93 14.41
N ASP A 684 13.31 -26.81 13.92
CA ASP A 684 13.92 -27.81 13.03
C ASP A 684 14.08 -29.15 13.75
N ALA A 685 14.60 -29.17 14.99
CA ALA A 685 14.78 -30.40 15.75
C ALA A 685 13.47 -31.16 16.02
N GLU A 686 12.37 -30.45 16.25
CA GLU A 686 11.05 -31.07 16.45
C GLU A 686 10.40 -31.44 15.11
N TRP A 687 10.59 -30.63 14.06
CA TRP A 687 10.10 -30.91 12.70
C TRP A 687 10.76 -32.15 12.09
N ASP A 688 12.07 -32.34 12.29
CA ASP A 688 12.82 -33.47 11.75
C ASP A 688 12.31 -34.82 12.29
N ARG A 689 11.62 -34.83 13.44
CA ARG A 689 10.95 -36.04 13.95
C ARG A 689 9.73 -36.42 13.13
N LEU A 690 9.10 -35.45 12.46
CA LEU A 690 7.99 -35.69 11.54
C LEU A 690 8.47 -36.10 10.14
N ALA A 691 9.76 -35.93 9.82
CA ALA A 691 10.29 -36.11 8.47
C ALA A 691 10.02 -37.50 7.88
N GLY A 692 9.95 -38.55 8.70
CA GLY A 692 9.63 -39.91 8.23
C GLY A 692 8.18 -40.10 7.77
N HIS A 693 7.28 -39.17 8.10
CA HIS A 693 5.87 -39.17 7.72
C HIS A 693 5.55 -38.17 6.60
N LEU A 694 6.54 -37.35 6.23
CA LEU A 694 6.35 -36.18 5.37
C LEU A 694 7.15 -36.33 4.09
N ASP A 695 6.60 -35.84 3.00
CA ASP A 695 7.30 -35.68 1.74
C ASP A 695 7.12 -34.27 1.19
N GLY A 696 8.11 -33.82 0.43
CA GLY A 696 8.03 -32.57 -0.30
C GLY A 696 7.99 -31.29 0.55
N LEU A 697 7.62 -30.19 -0.10
CA LEU A 697 7.53 -28.86 0.51
C LEU A 697 6.57 -27.97 -0.26
N TYR A 698 5.72 -27.22 0.46
CA TYR A 698 4.91 -26.18 -0.14
C TYR A 698 5.59 -24.81 -0.01
N LEU A 699 6.15 -24.31 -1.12
CA LEU A 699 7.02 -23.13 -1.14
C LEU A 699 6.43 -21.86 -0.51
N SER A 700 5.10 -21.68 -0.58
CA SER A 700 4.40 -20.53 -0.01
C SER A 700 4.49 -20.46 1.52
N PHE A 701 4.79 -21.57 2.20
CA PHE A 701 4.88 -21.66 3.66
C PHE A 701 6.28 -21.98 4.20
N GLU A 702 7.33 -21.87 3.37
CA GLU A 702 8.72 -22.05 3.80
C GLU A 702 9.45 -20.71 3.99
N THR A 703 10.19 -20.60 5.08
CA THR A 703 11.00 -19.42 5.44
C THR A 703 12.50 -19.70 5.51
N ASP A 704 12.91 -20.96 5.41
CA ASP A 704 14.30 -21.32 5.30
C ASP A 704 14.90 -20.83 3.97
N PRO A 705 15.97 -20.01 4.01
CA PRO A 705 16.59 -19.49 2.81
C PRO A 705 17.62 -20.45 2.20
N ARG A 706 17.91 -21.59 2.84
CA ARG A 706 18.97 -22.49 2.40
C ARG A 706 18.66 -23.12 1.04
N PRO A 707 19.61 -23.14 0.08
CA PRO A 707 19.41 -23.70 -1.25
C PRO A 707 19.03 -25.19 -1.25
N GLU A 708 19.43 -25.94 -0.22
CA GLU A 708 19.10 -27.37 -0.09
C GLU A 708 17.59 -27.63 -0.12
N ARG A 709 16.76 -26.66 0.34
CA ARG A 709 15.29 -26.79 0.35
C ARG A 709 14.66 -26.90 -1.04
N LEU A 710 15.41 -26.56 -2.10
CA LEU A 710 14.94 -26.76 -3.48
C LEU A 710 14.66 -28.23 -3.78
N ALA A 711 15.45 -29.15 -3.22
CA ALA A 711 15.27 -30.58 -3.45
C ALA A 711 14.01 -31.13 -2.77
N ASP A 712 13.54 -30.46 -1.70
CA ASP A 712 12.27 -30.79 -1.04
C ASP A 712 11.09 -30.23 -1.85
N ALA A 713 11.22 -29.04 -2.43
CA ALA A 713 10.15 -28.45 -3.25
C ALA A 713 9.97 -29.16 -4.59
N PHE A 714 11.08 -29.51 -5.26
CA PHE A 714 11.10 -30.02 -6.63
C PHE A 714 11.80 -31.37 -6.69
N PRO A 715 11.10 -32.45 -7.07
CA PRO A 715 11.72 -33.75 -7.31
C PRO A 715 12.87 -33.66 -8.33
N PRO A 716 13.84 -34.59 -8.31
CA PRO A 716 15.07 -34.48 -9.10
C PRO A 716 14.88 -34.23 -10.61
N ALA A 717 13.84 -34.82 -11.22
CA ALA A 717 13.52 -34.59 -12.63
C ALA A 717 12.96 -33.18 -12.86
N THR A 718 12.00 -32.75 -12.05
CA THR A 718 11.42 -31.40 -12.05
C THR A 718 12.48 -30.33 -11.86
N LEU A 719 13.34 -30.49 -10.85
CA LEU A 719 14.41 -29.53 -10.56
C LEU A 719 15.40 -29.40 -11.72
N ARG A 720 15.78 -30.52 -12.36
CA ARG A 720 16.66 -30.49 -13.53
C ARG A 720 16.03 -29.72 -14.70
N ARG A 721 14.77 -30.04 -15.05
CA ARG A 721 14.03 -29.33 -16.09
C ARG A 721 13.93 -27.83 -15.80
N LEU A 722 13.63 -27.44 -14.55
CA LEU A 722 13.61 -26.03 -14.14
C LEU A 722 14.97 -25.35 -14.32
N ARG A 723 16.09 -26.02 -13.98
CA ARG A 723 17.45 -25.47 -14.16
C ARG A 723 17.84 -25.31 -15.63
N GLU A 724 17.46 -26.25 -16.49
CA GLU A 724 17.67 -26.19 -17.94
C GLU A 724 16.88 -25.03 -18.57
N LEU A 725 15.61 -24.87 -18.17
CA LEU A 725 14.79 -23.74 -18.58
C LEU A 725 15.34 -22.41 -18.07
N LYS A 726 15.81 -22.37 -16.82
CA LYS A 726 16.40 -21.16 -16.22
C LYS A 726 17.65 -20.74 -16.98
N ALA A 727 18.49 -21.69 -17.42
CA ALA A 727 19.65 -21.41 -18.26
C ALA A 727 19.29 -20.85 -19.65
N THR A 728 18.04 -21.03 -20.09
CA THR A 728 17.53 -20.49 -21.37
C THR A 728 16.90 -19.11 -21.18
N TYR A 729 15.99 -18.96 -20.22
CA TYR A 729 15.18 -17.75 -20.05
C TYR A 729 15.78 -16.71 -19.08
N ASP A 730 16.66 -17.12 -18.17
CA ASP A 730 17.33 -16.23 -17.22
C ASP A 730 18.76 -16.73 -16.89
N PRO A 731 19.67 -16.79 -17.90
CA PRO A 731 21.04 -17.27 -17.69
C PRO A 731 21.85 -16.38 -16.74
N GLY A 732 21.47 -15.10 -16.62
CA GLY A 732 22.08 -14.14 -15.69
C GLY A 732 21.60 -14.28 -14.24
N ASN A 733 20.59 -15.13 -14.00
CA ASN A 733 19.92 -15.30 -12.73
C ASN A 733 19.46 -13.96 -12.12
N VAL A 734 18.80 -13.14 -12.95
CA VAL A 734 18.19 -11.86 -12.55
C VAL A 734 17.14 -12.10 -11.46
N PHE A 735 16.27 -13.09 -11.65
CA PHE A 735 15.25 -13.45 -10.66
C PHE A 735 15.81 -14.46 -9.65
N ARG A 736 16.68 -13.97 -8.76
CA ARG A 736 17.36 -14.80 -7.73
C ARG A 736 16.89 -14.54 -6.30
N ASP A 737 16.24 -13.43 -6.03
CA ASP A 737 15.80 -13.05 -4.67
C ASP A 737 14.39 -13.61 -4.38
N ASN A 738 14.19 -14.88 -4.73
CA ASN A 738 12.98 -15.66 -4.53
C ASN A 738 13.33 -17.06 -3.96
N PHE A 739 12.46 -18.07 -4.14
CA PHE A 739 12.85 -19.47 -3.90
C PHE A 739 13.66 -19.97 -5.11
N ASN A 740 14.93 -19.56 -5.14
CA ASN A 740 15.73 -19.47 -6.35
C ASN A 740 16.14 -20.81 -6.96
N VAL A 741 15.74 -21.04 -8.21
CA VAL A 741 16.32 -22.09 -9.06
C VAL A 741 17.53 -21.50 -9.77
N THR A 742 18.72 -22.01 -9.46
CA THR A 742 19.95 -21.60 -10.14
C THR A 742 20.03 -22.17 -11.57
N PRO A 743 20.44 -21.38 -12.59
CA PRO A 743 20.61 -21.91 -13.94
C PRO A 743 21.70 -22.99 -13.96
N GLU A 744 21.51 -24.00 -14.81
CA GLU A 744 22.54 -25.01 -15.02
C GLU A 744 23.80 -24.38 -15.65
N ARG A 745 24.98 -24.63 -15.06
CA ARG A 745 26.24 -24.17 -15.64
C ARG A 745 26.58 -25.05 -16.83
N ARG A 746 26.44 -24.50 -18.04
CA ARG A 746 27.04 -25.12 -19.22
C ARG A 746 28.55 -25.16 -18.99
N SER A 747 29.10 -26.37 -18.90
CA SER A 747 30.55 -26.56 -18.90
C SER A 747 31.03 -26.14 -20.29
N HIS A 748 31.78 -25.04 -20.37
CA HIS A 748 32.42 -24.60 -21.62
C HIS A 748 33.61 -25.48 -21.95
#